data_AF-A0A444TX12-F1
#
_entry.id   AF-A0A444TX12-F1
#
_cell.length_a   1.000
_cell.length_b   1.000
_cell.length_c   1.000
_cell.angle_alpha   90.00
_cell.angle_beta   90.00
_cell.angle_gamma   90.00
#
_symmetry.space_group_name_H-M   'P 1'
#
loop_
_entity.id
_entity.type
_entity.pdbx_description
1 polymer ?
#
loop_
_entity_poly.entity_id
_entity_poly.type
_entity_poly.pdbx_seq_one_letter_code
_entity_poly.pdbx_strand_id
1 'polypeptide(L)'
;MIHTIEMINKSPLLPNVTLGYEIYDTCADPTTAIKTVMRLMDDKSDSAENCIPLKCSYTNYNSTVKAVIGESHSEISIVIAHLLSVPLIPQISYESTSEILSQKTRFPSFLRTIPSDTYQSKAMAELALHLNWISVGAIGSDDEYGKYGVESFIDHAQELGLCVPFKEIVPAYMFREESSNHQKKIAEVIKNSSAEAIVLFTKPENVERIIQEAIKHNLTKTWIASDAWAISTKIAQIKGIETVGKIIGITCRRQTVPGFKNYIRNLLANDPPDSNFLRQYKEHYPPCSKKTEPNIQNSLTNTNSKTVNVSQCTDDNFLIQEIDTDIFFGVYLAINAVAQALAKLLRCDSTKCDRDFSFPTWEASNSPLLFLLITLFKLEIHVPMCDITDANCSKKCNPGYEWKETNLKCCKECIPCPEGSFSAGGSQAECKRCDKMEHSTVGSEKCIPKNTVHLKWDDSFVIVLVFFEVAGFITTLIAAVIFTVYFNTPVVKSAGGYLCYIMFASLLASFGSICTFIAKPTTTLCKISYPLFAISFTLCVSCILANLFQIFVGFTFEKSINEKLQRFNNPLFIVTVCTGLQVIFCALWLVVSPPYVYNNEETFPIYILIECKLGSTIAIWGVIGYVALLAVVCFIFAFKGRHLPDLYKNAKYISLSMLVFFVVWAIFIPVHLTVPGMYVPAAEGFASLLSSYSILCCHFCPKCYIILFKKEQNNEKAIVDNIRNHFEKKGKSAITSRN
;
A
#
# COMPACT_ATOMS: atom_id res chain seq x y z
N MET A 1 -5.29 -44.09 39.84
CA MET A 1 -5.39 -45.36 39.07
C MET A 1 -5.56 -46.57 39.97
N ILE A 2 -4.55 -46.95 40.77
CA ILE A 2 -4.55 -48.16 41.62
C ILE A 2 -5.80 -48.26 42.51
N HIS A 3 -6.10 -47.21 43.28
CA HIS A 3 -7.31 -47.14 44.13
C HIS A 3 -8.60 -47.44 43.37
N THR A 4 -8.79 -46.86 42.18
CA THR A 4 -10.00 -47.09 41.36
C THR A 4 -10.07 -48.54 40.88
N ILE A 5 -8.95 -49.15 40.49
CA ILE A 5 -8.89 -50.54 40.06
C ILE A 5 -9.23 -51.47 41.24
N GLU A 6 -8.68 -51.22 42.42
CA GLU A 6 -9.01 -51.97 43.63
C GLU A 6 -10.50 -51.85 44.00
N MET A 7 -11.08 -50.65 43.86
CA MET A 7 -12.52 -50.45 44.06
C MET A 7 -13.35 -51.28 43.09
N ILE A 8 -12.97 -51.32 41.81
CA ILE A 8 -13.67 -52.10 40.78
C ILE A 8 -13.53 -53.60 41.05
N ASN A 9 -12.33 -54.08 41.39
CA ASN A 9 -12.08 -55.48 41.70
C ASN A 9 -12.82 -55.96 42.96
N LYS A 10 -13.16 -55.04 43.88
CA LYS A 10 -14.03 -55.31 45.07
C LYS A 10 -15.52 -55.17 44.77
N SER A 11 -15.89 -54.65 43.60
CA SER A 11 -17.28 -54.42 43.19
C SER A 11 -17.86 -55.61 42.41
N PRO A 12 -19.18 -55.76 42.34
CA PRO A 12 -19.82 -56.81 41.53
C PRO A 12 -19.82 -56.50 40.01
N LEU A 13 -19.10 -55.47 39.54
CA LEU A 13 -19.11 -55.06 38.13
C LEU A 13 -18.46 -56.11 37.20
N LEU A 14 -17.43 -56.80 37.69
CA LEU A 14 -16.63 -57.77 36.96
C LEU A 14 -16.42 -59.03 37.83
N PRO A 15 -17.47 -59.85 38.04
CA PRO A 15 -17.38 -61.01 38.91
C PRO A 15 -16.42 -62.06 38.36
N ASN A 16 -15.55 -62.60 39.22
CA ASN A 16 -14.49 -63.57 38.87
C ASN A 16 -13.48 -63.05 37.83
N VAL A 17 -13.41 -61.73 37.65
CA VAL A 17 -12.51 -61.04 36.73
C VAL A 17 -11.72 -60.00 37.50
N THR A 18 -10.39 -60.12 37.50
CA THR A 18 -9.51 -59.15 38.16
C THR A 18 -8.86 -58.26 37.12
N LEU A 19 -9.06 -56.95 37.23
CA LEU A 19 -8.34 -55.96 36.44
C LEU A 19 -6.92 -55.81 36.99
N GLY A 20 -5.94 -56.14 36.15
CA GLY A 20 -4.52 -55.85 36.38
C GLY A 20 -4.10 -54.52 35.74
N TYR A 21 -2.85 -54.10 35.99
CA TYR A 21 -2.27 -52.90 35.39
C TYR A 21 -0.75 -53.03 35.25
N GLU A 22 -0.19 -52.34 34.25
CA GLU A 22 1.24 -52.06 34.12
C GLU A 22 1.38 -50.53 33.99
N ILE A 23 2.20 -49.91 34.85
CA ILE A 23 2.38 -48.45 34.89
C ILE A 23 3.81 -48.14 34.46
N TYR A 24 3.94 -47.22 33.50
CA TYR A 24 5.21 -46.78 32.95
C TYR A 24 5.29 -45.26 33.00
N ASP A 25 6.50 -44.75 33.21
CA ASP A 25 6.80 -43.32 33.14
C ASP A 25 7.17 -42.93 31.70
N THR A 26 6.49 -41.91 31.17
CA THR A 26 6.76 -41.34 29.84
C THR A 26 7.83 -40.25 29.90
N CYS A 27 8.17 -39.76 31.10
CA CYS A 27 9.11 -38.65 31.33
C CYS A 27 8.78 -37.36 30.56
N ALA A 28 7.50 -37.15 30.20
CA ALA A 28 7.06 -36.07 29.32
C ALA A 28 7.87 -36.00 28.00
N ASP A 29 8.38 -37.14 27.52
CA ASP A 29 9.22 -37.25 26.33
C ASP A 29 8.57 -38.21 25.31
N PRO A 30 8.31 -37.75 24.06
CA PRO A 30 7.73 -38.59 23.02
C PRO A 30 8.53 -39.87 22.73
N THR A 31 9.87 -39.81 22.80
CA THR A 31 10.72 -40.98 22.49
C THR A 31 10.55 -42.08 23.53
N THR A 32 10.47 -41.69 24.80
CA THR A 32 10.27 -42.59 25.94
C THR A 32 8.85 -43.16 25.96
N ALA A 33 7.86 -42.34 25.62
CA ALA A 33 6.48 -42.79 25.43
C ALA A 33 6.35 -43.85 24.32
N ILE A 34 7.00 -43.64 23.17
CA ILE A 34 7.04 -44.64 22.07
C ILE A 34 7.60 -45.97 22.58
N LYS A 35 8.77 -45.95 23.24
CA LYS A 35 9.41 -47.17 23.79
C LYS A 35 8.49 -47.92 24.75
N THR A 36 7.74 -47.19 25.55
CA THR A 36 6.77 -47.75 26.50
C THR A 36 5.62 -48.43 25.79
N VAL A 37 4.97 -47.75 24.83
CA VAL A 37 3.86 -48.31 24.04
C VAL A 37 4.31 -49.52 23.24
N MET A 38 5.52 -49.44 22.69
CA MET A 38 6.15 -50.54 21.97
C MET A 38 6.27 -51.80 22.84
N ARG A 39 6.65 -51.66 24.12
CA ARG A 39 6.67 -52.77 25.08
C ARG A 39 5.27 -53.28 25.44
N LEU A 40 4.28 -52.40 25.53
CA LEU A 40 2.89 -52.80 25.79
C LEU A 40 2.28 -53.60 24.62
N MET A 41 2.78 -53.38 23.40
CA MET A 41 2.37 -54.11 22.20
C MET A 41 3.14 -55.42 21.97
N ASP A 42 4.20 -55.66 22.76
CA ASP A 42 5.01 -56.86 22.67
C ASP A 42 4.23 -58.06 23.23
N ASP A 43 3.91 -59.00 22.35
CA ASP A 43 3.24 -60.24 22.72
C ASP A 43 4.34 -61.14 23.28
N LYS A 44 4.33 -61.42 24.59
CA LYS A 44 5.39 -62.15 25.33
C LYS A 44 5.68 -63.58 24.79
N SER A 45 5.16 -63.96 23.63
CA SER A 45 5.31 -65.26 22.97
C SER A 45 6.59 -65.43 22.14
N ASP A 46 7.32 -64.37 21.78
CA ASP A 46 8.57 -64.47 20.98
C ASP A 46 9.72 -63.62 21.57
N SER A 47 10.11 -63.95 22.80
CA SER A 47 11.16 -63.27 23.58
C SER A 47 12.60 -63.52 23.08
N ALA A 48 12.81 -63.74 21.78
CA ALA A 48 14.13 -64.02 21.19
C ALA A 48 14.74 -62.82 20.44
N GLU A 49 13.94 -61.84 20.01
CA GLU A 49 14.42 -60.64 19.30
C GLU A 49 13.88 -59.37 19.97
N ASN A 50 14.72 -58.35 20.18
CA ASN A 50 14.34 -57.03 20.72
C ASN A 50 13.47 -56.21 19.72
N CYS A 51 12.62 -56.86 18.94
CA CYS A 51 11.84 -56.29 17.85
C CYS A 51 10.36 -56.62 18.01
N ILE A 52 9.49 -55.64 17.78
CA ILE A 52 8.04 -55.87 17.76
C ILE A 52 7.67 -56.42 16.38
N PRO A 53 7.10 -57.64 16.29
CA PRO A 53 6.70 -58.20 15.00
C PRO A 53 5.49 -57.45 14.45
N LEU A 54 5.70 -56.64 13.41
CA LEU A 54 4.61 -56.02 12.65
C LEU A 54 3.82 -57.10 11.89
N LYS A 55 2.51 -57.21 12.17
CA LYS A 55 1.62 -58.15 11.49
C LYS A 55 1.05 -57.53 10.21
N CYS A 56 0.91 -58.34 9.15
CA CYS A 56 0.25 -57.92 7.91
C CYS A 56 -1.26 -57.65 8.09
N SER A 57 -1.88 -58.24 9.11
CA SER A 57 -3.26 -57.99 9.49
C SER A 57 -3.42 -58.02 11.01
N TYR A 58 -4.15 -57.02 11.53
CA TYR A 58 -4.50 -56.90 12.94
C TYR A 58 -5.95 -57.30 13.24
N THR A 59 -6.70 -57.83 12.26
CA THR A 59 -8.12 -58.18 12.42
C THR A 59 -8.38 -59.16 13.57
N ASN A 60 -7.46 -60.10 13.80
CA ASN A 60 -7.51 -61.09 14.88
C ASN A 60 -6.44 -60.82 15.96
N TYR A 61 -5.91 -59.60 16.03
CA TYR A 61 -4.87 -59.26 17.00
C TYR A 61 -5.46 -59.15 18.41
N ASN A 62 -5.00 -60.04 19.28
CA ASN A 62 -5.42 -60.15 20.67
C ASN A 62 -4.23 -59.78 21.58
N SER A 63 -4.21 -58.55 22.09
CA SER A 63 -3.22 -58.12 23.07
C SER A 63 -3.68 -58.41 24.50
N THR A 64 -2.72 -58.64 25.39
CA THR A 64 -2.93 -58.66 26.85
C THR A 64 -3.36 -57.28 27.35
N VAL A 65 -2.88 -56.21 26.71
CA VAL A 65 -3.25 -54.82 27.01
C VAL A 65 -4.54 -54.48 26.27
N LYS A 66 -5.63 -54.32 27.03
CA LYS A 66 -6.98 -54.04 26.47
C LYS A 66 -7.27 -52.56 26.29
N ALA A 67 -6.61 -51.69 27.05
CA ALA A 67 -6.75 -50.24 26.96
C ALA A 67 -5.50 -49.57 27.53
N VAL A 68 -5.19 -48.37 27.03
CA VAL A 68 -4.13 -47.50 27.55
C VAL A 68 -4.78 -46.25 28.15
N ILE A 69 -4.43 -45.93 29.40
CA ILE A 69 -4.91 -44.71 30.06
C ILE A 69 -3.76 -43.70 30.09
N GLY A 70 -4.01 -42.50 29.58
CA GLY A 70 -2.99 -41.49 29.32
C GLY A 70 -2.79 -41.25 27.81
N GLU A 71 -1.85 -40.41 27.39
CA GLU A 71 -0.95 -39.59 28.20
C GLU A 71 -1.60 -38.25 28.58
N SER A 72 -0.95 -37.39 29.38
CA SER A 72 -1.50 -36.09 29.79
C SER A 72 -1.24 -35.00 28.75
N HIS A 73 -0.01 -34.86 28.26
CA HIS A 73 0.39 -33.91 27.23
C HIS A 73 -0.14 -34.29 25.86
N SER A 74 -0.71 -33.31 25.15
CA SER A 74 -1.37 -33.53 23.87
C SER A 74 -0.42 -34.04 22.79
N GLU A 75 0.78 -33.49 22.71
CA GLU A 75 1.82 -33.87 21.75
C GLU A 75 2.28 -35.33 21.94
N ILE A 76 2.34 -35.80 23.18
CA ILE A 76 2.74 -37.18 23.50
C ILE A 76 1.58 -38.13 23.22
N SER A 77 0.36 -37.76 23.63
CA SER A 77 -0.85 -38.51 23.33
C SER A 77 -1.05 -38.71 21.83
N ILE A 78 -0.73 -37.71 20.99
CA ILE A 78 -0.78 -37.83 19.53
C ILE A 78 0.15 -38.95 19.05
N VAL A 79 1.40 -38.96 19.51
CA VAL A 79 2.40 -39.96 19.11
C VAL A 79 1.97 -41.37 19.53
N ILE A 80 1.46 -41.52 20.76
CA ILE A 80 0.91 -42.80 21.26
C ILE A 80 -0.31 -43.22 20.44
N ALA A 81 -1.24 -42.31 20.15
CA ALA A 81 -2.46 -42.59 19.41
C ALA A 81 -2.16 -43.10 18.01
N HIS A 82 -1.15 -42.55 17.33
CA HIS A 82 -0.71 -43.02 16.03
C HIS A 82 -0.26 -44.50 16.06
N LEU A 83 0.49 -44.90 17.10
CA LEU A 83 0.94 -46.30 17.25
C LEU A 83 -0.22 -47.23 17.60
N LEU A 84 -1.08 -46.84 18.55
CA LEU A 84 -2.20 -47.67 19.01
C LEU A 84 -3.34 -47.77 17.99
N SER A 85 -3.41 -46.84 17.03
CA SER A 85 -4.39 -46.89 15.94
C SER A 85 -4.16 -48.06 14.98
N VAL A 86 -2.94 -48.60 14.90
CA VAL A 86 -2.61 -49.76 14.04
C VAL A 86 -3.33 -51.03 14.51
N PRO A 87 -3.21 -51.46 15.78
CA PRO A 87 -4.01 -52.56 16.31
C PRO A 87 -5.43 -52.14 16.75
N LEU A 88 -5.77 -50.85 16.75
CA LEU A 88 -7.01 -50.30 17.34
C LEU A 88 -7.13 -50.59 18.84
N ILE A 89 -6.03 -50.46 19.58
CA ILE A 89 -6.08 -50.47 21.05
C ILE A 89 -6.62 -49.10 21.51
N PRO A 90 -7.69 -49.05 22.32
CA PRO A 90 -8.25 -47.79 22.78
C PRO A 90 -7.29 -47.08 23.75
N GLN A 91 -7.00 -45.82 23.45
CA GLN A 91 -6.30 -44.89 24.34
C GLN A 91 -7.31 -43.93 24.94
N ILE A 92 -7.31 -43.76 26.26
CA ILE A 92 -8.17 -42.80 26.95
C ILE A 92 -7.30 -41.82 27.73
N SER A 93 -7.11 -40.62 27.18
CA SER A 93 -6.43 -39.55 27.89
C SER A 93 -7.36 -38.84 28.88
N TYR A 94 -6.81 -38.36 29.98
CA TYR A 94 -7.53 -37.60 31.00
C TYR A 94 -7.17 -36.11 30.99
N GLU A 95 -6.22 -35.69 30.16
CA GLU A 95 -5.68 -34.31 30.18
C GLU A 95 -5.23 -33.79 28.80
N SER A 96 -5.23 -34.62 27.75
CA SER A 96 -4.90 -34.17 26.40
C SER A 96 -6.09 -33.50 25.71
N THR A 97 -6.10 -32.18 25.76
CA THR A 97 -7.24 -31.34 25.34
C THR A 97 -7.14 -30.80 23.92
N SER A 98 -5.98 -30.93 23.25
CA SER A 98 -5.79 -30.41 21.88
C SER A 98 -6.90 -30.84 20.92
N GLU A 99 -7.37 -29.89 20.11
CA GLU A 99 -8.51 -30.08 19.21
C GLU A 99 -8.26 -31.17 18.16
N ILE A 100 -7.01 -31.29 17.70
CA ILE A 100 -6.61 -32.22 16.63
C ILE A 100 -6.92 -33.68 16.96
N LEU A 101 -6.86 -34.05 18.24
CA LEU A 101 -7.14 -35.41 18.75
C LEU A 101 -8.62 -35.83 18.57
N SER A 102 -9.51 -34.89 18.23
CA SER A 102 -10.90 -35.16 17.93
C SER A 102 -11.11 -35.80 16.54
N GLN A 103 -10.10 -35.73 15.65
CA GLN A 103 -10.18 -36.23 14.28
C GLN A 103 -10.14 -37.78 14.24
N LYS A 104 -11.30 -38.43 14.27
CA LYS A 104 -11.40 -39.91 14.28
C LYS A 104 -10.89 -40.59 13.01
N THR A 105 -10.78 -39.87 11.90
CA THR A 105 -10.12 -40.38 10.68
C THR A 105 -8.63 -40.57 10.87
N ARG A 106 -8.00 -39.76 11.74
CA ARG A 106 -6.56 -39.81 12.04
C ARG A 106 -6.27 -40.58 13.34
N PHE A 107 -7.16 -40.46 14.33
CA PHE A 107 -7.03 -41.07 15.66
C PHE A 107 -8.26 -41.92 15.99
N PRO A 108 -8.50 -43.04 15.27
CA PRO A 108 -9.71 -43.86 15.42
C PRO A 108 -9.87 -44.49 16.80
N SER A 109 -8.77 -44.80 17.49
CA SER A 109 -8.81 -45.44 18.82
C SER A 109 -8.53 -44.48 19.98
N PHE A 110 -8.33 -43.18 19.71
CA PHE A 110 -8.13 -42.18 20.76
C PHE A 110 -9.47 -41.73 21.34
N LEU A 111 -9.53 -41.58 22.65
CA LEU A 111 -10.66 -41.11 23.44
C LEU A 111 -10.13 -40.26 24.58
N ARG A 112 -11.01 -39.50 25.24
CA ARG A 112 -10.62 -38.72 26.42
C ARG A 112 -11.77 -38.47 27.37
N THR A 113 -11.48 -38.25 28.65
CA THR A 113 -12.46 -37.90 29.70
C THR A 113 -12.51 -36.40 30.01
N ILE A 114 -11.72 -35.61 29.29
CA ILE A 114 -11.65 -34.14 29.38
C ILE A 114 -12.19 -33.52 28.08
N PRO A 115 -12.85 -32.35 28.12
CA PRO A 115 -13.29 -31.65 26.91
C PRO A 115 -12.11 -31.21 26.05
N SER A 116 -12.42 -30.85 24.80
CA SER A 116 -11.46 -30.23 23.90
C SER A 116 -11.20 -28.77 24.22
N ASP A 117 -10.01 -28.29 23.87
CA ASP A 117 -9.67 -26.86 23.85
C ASP A 117 -10.62 -26.03 22.99
N THR A 118 -11.30 -26.61 21.98
CA THR A 118 -12.32 -25.89 21.22
C THR A 118 -13.39 -25.24 22.11
N TYR A 119 -13.82 -25.94 23.18
CA TYR A 119 -14.80 -25.42 24.12
C TYR A 119 -14.19 -24.36 25.04
N GLN A 120 -12.93 -24.55 25.42
CA GLN A 120 -12.20 -23.60 26.26
C GLN A 120 -11.90 -22.30 25.52
N SER A 121 -11.39 -22.40 24.29
CA SER A 121 -11.14 -21.30 23.35
C SER A 121 -12.41 -20.50 23.09
N LYS A 122 -13.52 -21.20 22.84
CA LYS A 122 -14.84 -20.55 22.73
C LYS A 122 -15.21 -19.81 24.01
N ALA A 123 -15.07 -20.44 25.17
CA ALA A 123 -15.36 -19.81 26.46
C ALA A 123 -14.45 -18.60 26.74
N MET A 124 -13.17 -18.63 26.35
CA MET A 124 -12.24 -17.51 26.44
C MET A 124 -12.67 -16.34 25.56
N ALA A 125 -13.11 -16.62 24.33
CA ALA A 125 -13.57 -15.60 23.41
C ALA A 125 -14.92 -15.00 23.88
N GLU A 126 -15.87 -15.83 24.31
CA GLU A 126 -17.13 -15.37 24.90
C GLU A 126 -16.89 -14.57 26.19
N LEU A 127 -15.94 -14.98 27.04
CA LEU A 127 -15.54 -14.23 28.23
C LEU A 127 -14.98 -12.86 27.86
N ALA A 128 -14.12 -12.77 26.85
CA ALA A 128 -13.58 -11.50 26.38
C ALA A 128 -14.68 -10.56 25.89
N LEU A 129 -15.65 -11.10 25.15
CA LEU A 129 -16.84 -10.36 24.71
C LEU A 129 -17.69 -9.91 25.92
N HIS A 130 -17.93 -10.80 26.89
CA HIS A 130 -18.66 -10.49 28.13
C HIS A 130 -17.98 -9.41 28.98
N LEU A 131 -16.65 -9.34 28.93
CA LEU A 131 -15.85 -8.30 29.61
C LEU A 131 -15.67 -7.04 28.76
N ASN A 132 -16.35 -6.95 27.61
CA ASN A 132 -16.30 -5.83 26.66
C ASN A 132 -14.89 -5.49 26.16
N TRP A 133 -14.00 -6.48 26.10
CA TRP A 133 -12.70 -6.29 25.46
C TRP A 133 -12.89 -6.29 23.96
N ILE A 134 -12.26 -5.34 23.28
CA ILE A 134 -12.24 -5.31 21.83
C ILE A 134 -10.96 -5.93 21.28
N SER A 135 -9.87 -5.97 22.07
CA SER A 135 -8.61 -6.59 21.65
C SER A 135 -7.97 -7.52 22.70
N VAL A 136 -7.67 -8.75 22.27
CA VAL A 136 -7.10 -9.79 23.12
C VAL A 136 -5.89 -10.40 22.43
N GLY A 137 -4.71 -10.29 23.03
CA GLY A 137 -3.49 -10.92 22.54
C GLY A 137 -3.49 -12.42 22.82
N ALA A 138 -2.75 -13.18 22.03
CA ALA A 138 -2.61 -14.63 22.25
C ALA A 138 -1.14 -15.04 22.26
N ILE A 139 -0.75 -15.83 23.25
CA ILE A 139 0.58 -16.45 23.34
C ILE A 139 0.40 -17.94 23.54
N GLY A 140 1.13 -18.75 22.77
CA GLY A 140 1.13 -20.21 22.92
C GLY A 140 2.50 -20.84 22.74
N SER A 141 2.65 -22.10 23.15
CA SER A 141 3.84 -22.90 22.82
C SER A 141 3.79 -23.45 21.39
N ASP A 142 4.94 -23.85 20.85
CA ASP A 142 5.11 -24.47 19.53
C ASP A 142 4.76 -25.97 19.50
N ASP A 143 4.33 -26.54 20.63
CA ASP A 143 3.74 -27.88 20.74
C ASP A 143 2.27 -27.92 20.26
N GLU A 144 1.75 -29.14 20.10
CA GLU A 144 0.37 -29.39 19.65
C GLU A 144 -0.71 -28.94 20.64
N TYR A 145 -0.38 -28.66 21.89
CA TYR A 145 -1.32 -28.02 22.81
C TYR A 145 -1.38 -26.51 22.53
N GLY A 146 -0.23 -25.83 22.60
CA GLY A 146 -0.17 -24.38 22.51
C GLY A 146 -0.58 -23.84 21.15
N LYS A 147 -0.09 -24.45 20.07
CA LYS A 147 -0.35 -23.98 18.71
C LYS A 147 -1.83 -24.09 18.33
N TYR A 148 -2.42 -25.26 18.54
CA TYR A 148 -3.83 -25.50 18.20
C TYR A 148 -4.78 -24.78 19.18
N GLY A 149 -4.40 -24.63 20.45
CA GLY A 149 -5.16 -23.83 21.41
C GLY A 149 -5.25 -22.35 20.99
N VAL A 150 -4.12 -21.73 20.65
CA VAL A 150 -4.10 -20.34 20.15
C VAL A 150 -4.87 -20.19 18.84
N GLU A 151 -4.71 -21.11 17.90
CA GLU A 151 -5.45 -21.07 16.62
C GLU A 151 -6.95 -21.17 16.85
N SER A 152 -7.39 -22.15 17.66
CA SER A 152 -8.79 -22.32 18.02
C SER A 152 -9.36 -21.08 18.74
N PHE A 153 -8.60 -20.43 19.62
CA PHE A 153 -9.01 -19.16 20.25
C PHE A 153 -9.16 -18.04 19.22
N ILE A 154 -8.20 -17.88 18.32
CA ILE A 154 -8.24 -16.82 17.29
C ILE A 154 -9.45 -17.01 16.38
N ASP A 155 -9.77 -18.23 15.98
CA ASP A 155 -10.91 -18.52 15.12
C ASP A 155 -12.22 -18.10 15.82
N HIS A 156 -12.44 -18.52 17.07
CA HIS A 156 -13.62 -18.13 17.85
C HIS A 156 -13.65 -16.62 18.17
N ALA A 157 -12.51 -16.00 18.44
CA ALA A 157 -12.41 -14.57 18.67
C ALA A 157 -12.83 -13.78 17.42
N GLN A 158 -12.37 -14.20 16.23
CA GLN A 158 -12.74 -13.58 14.96
C GLN A 158 -14.22 -13.75 14.63
N GLU A 159 -14.80 -14.92 14.89
CA GLU A 159 -16.24 -15.17 14.73
C GLU A 159 -17.10 -14.23 15.59
N LEU A 160 -16.61 -13.89 16.80
CA LEU A 160 -17.26 -12.96 17.72
C LEU A 160 -16.89 -11.48 17.49
N GLY A 161 -16.10 -11.17 16.46
CA GLY A 161 -15.69 -9.81 16.12
C GLY A 161 -14.63 -9.20 17.05
N LEU A 162 -13.92 -10.02 17.83
CA LEU A 162 -12.81 -9.60 18.69
C LEU A 162 -11.52 -9.45 17.88
N CYS A 163 -10.73 -8.43 18.20
CA CYS A 163 -9.41 -8.21 17.61
C CYS A 163 -8.35 -9.06 18.32
N VAL A 164 -7.46 -9.67 17.55
CA VAL A 164 -6.22 -10.27 18.07
C VAL A 164 -5.02 -9.49 17.55
N PRO A 165 -4.51 -8.49 18.30
CA PRO A 165 -3.50 -7.56 17.80
C PRO A 165 -2.11 -8.19 17.67
N PHE A 166 -1.86 -9.31 18.34
CA PHE A 166 -0.67 -10.13 18.15
C PHE A 166 -0.94 -11.60 18.49
N LYS A 167 -0.21 -12.48 17.80
CA LYS A 167 -0.05 -13.90 18.10
C LYS A 167 1.44 -14.15 18.26
N GLU A 168 1.87 -14.65 19.41
CA GLU A 168 3.25 -15.06 19.63
C GLU A 168 3.32 -16.55 19.96
N ILE A 169 4.24 -17.25 19.31
CA ILE A 169 4.50 -18.67 19.55
C ILE A 169 5.90 -18.81 20.14
N VAL A 170 5.98 -19.44 21.31
CA VAL A 170 7.21 -19.65 22.08
C VAL A 170 7.63 -21.12 22.05
N PRO A 171 8.90 -21.46 22.30
CA PRO A 171 9.29 -22.86 22.45
C PRO A 171 8.50 -23.56 23.55
N ALA A 172 8.10 -24.82 23.32
CA ALA A 172 7.38 -25.67 24.26
C ALA A 172 8.08 -25.78 25.62
N TYR A 173 9.41 -25.62 25.62
CA TYR A 173 10.26 -25.68 26.80
C TYR A 173 11.29 -24.55 26.81
N MET A 174 11.06 -23.48 27.59
CA MET A 174 11.97 -22.33 27.70
C MET A 174 13.16 -22.52 28.68
N PHE A 175 13.90 -23.64 28.58
CA PHE A 175 15.00 -23.98 29.51
C PHE A 175 16.40 -23.48 29.08
N ARG A 176 16.60 -23.03 27.84
CA ARG A 176 17.93 -22.74 27.26
C ARG A 176 18.23 -21.23 27.23
N GLU A 177 19.50 -20.81 27.25
CA GLU A 177 19.91 -19.38 27.23
C GLU A 177 19.33 -18.58 26.05
N GLU A 178 19.06 -19.22 24.91
CA GLU A 178 18.33 -18.63 23.75
C GLU A 178 16.89 -18.18 24.08
N SER A 179 16.34 -18.61 25.22
CA SER A 179 15.03 -18.19 25.73
C SER A 179 15.04 -16.73 26.21
N SER A 180 16.20 -16.13 26.51
CA SER A 180 16.26 -14.71 26.92
C SER A 180 15.78 -13.77 25.80
N ASN A 181 16.07 -14.11 24.54
CA ASN A 181 15.64 -13.31 23.40
C ASN A 181 14.13 -13.42 23.19
N HIS A 182 13.56 -14.62 23.37
CA HIS A 182 12.12 -14.84 23.29
C HIS A 182 11.38 -14.12 24.43
N GLN A 183 11.89 -14.19 25.66
CA GLN A 183 11.33 -13.48 26.81
C GLN A 183 11.33 -11.96 26.61
N LYS A 184 12.44 -11.39 26.15
CA LYS A 184 12.52 -9.96 25.81
C LYS A 184 11.56 -9.56 24.69
N LYS A 185 11.47 -10.39 23.63
CA LYS A 185 10.53 -10.17 22.53
C LYS A 185 9.09 -10.15 23.03
N ILE A 186 8.69 -11.11 23.87
CA ILE A 186 7.36 -11.16 24.47
C ILE A 186 7.09 -9.89 25.29
N ALA A 187 8.03 -9.48 26.14
CA ALA A 187 7.88 -8.26 26.93
C ALA A 187 7.70 -7.02 26.04
N GLU A 188 8.46 -6.92 24.94
CA GLU A 188 8.35 -5.83 23.97
C GLU A 188 7.01 -5.84 23.22
N VAL A 189 6.56 -7.01 22.76
CA VAL A 189 5.27 -7.18 22.09
C VAL A 189 4.12 -6.80 23.03
N ILE A 190 4.15 -7.28 24.28
CA ILE A 190 3.13 -6.95 25.28
C ILE A 190 3.13 -5.45 25.59
N LYS A 191 4.31 -4.84 25.73
CA LYS A 191 4.47 -3.42 26.02
C LYS A 191 3.92 -2.53 24.90
N ASN A 192 4.15 -2.91 23.64
CA ASN A 192 3.74 -2.15 22.47
C ASN A 192 2.30 -2.46 22.01
N SER A 193 1.63 -3.43 22.64
CA SER A 193 0.29 -3.86 22.26
C SER A 193 -0.82 -3.10 23.00
N SER A 194 -1.87 -2.78 22.24
CA SER A 194 -3.15 -2.26 22.76
C SER A 194 -4.02 -3.30 23.45
N ALA A 195 -3.65 -4.59 23.43
CA ALA A 195 -4.46 -5.69 23.99
C ALA A 195 -4.89 -5.41 25.44
N GLU A 196 -6.19 -5.52 25.73
CA GLU A 196 -6.75 -5.40 27.07
C GLU A 196 -6.48 -6.65 27.91
N ALA A 197 -6.48 -7.81 27.26
CA ALA A 197 -6.19 -9.10 27.86
C ALA A 197 -5.24 -9.95 27.00
N ILE A 198 -4.60 -10.94 27.62
CA ILE A 198 -3.70 -11.87 26.95
C ILE A 198 -4.08 -13.30 27.34
N VAL A 199 -4.42 -14.11 26.35
CA VAL A 199 -4.64 -15.55 26.52
C VAL A 199 -3.31 -16.29 26.46
N LEU A 200 -3.08 -17.20 27.41
CA LEU A 200 -1.90 -18.07 27.43
C LEU A 200 -2.30 -19.55 27.27
N PHE A 201 -1.90 -20.13 26.14
CA PHE A 201 -1.97 -21.57 25.85
C PHE A 201 -0.57 -22.17 25.87
N THR A 202 -0.03 -22.39 27.07
CA THR A 202 1.29 -23.00 27.24
C THR A 202 1.41 -23.69 28.60
N LYS A 203 2.48 -24.45 28.77
CA LYS A 203 2.74 -25.22 29.99
C LYS A 203 3.05 -24.31 31.19
N PRO A 204 2.76 -24.76 32.43
CA PRO A 204 3.01 -23.97 33.64
C PRO A 204 4.44 -23.42 33.76
N GLU A 205 5.44 -24.19 33.34
CA GLU A 205 6.85 -23.80 33.39
C GLU A 205 7.13 -22.59 32.50
N ASN A 206 6.48 -22.53 31.33
CA ASN A 206 6.61 -21.41 30.41
C ASN A 206 5.88 -20.18 30.95
N VAL A 207 4.69 -20.35 31.54
CA VAL A 207 3.95 -19.25 32.16
C VAL A 207 4.75 -18.62 33.30
N GLU A 208 5.39 -19.42 34.15
CA GLU A 208 6.26 -18.91 35.21
C GLU A 208 7.31 -17.93 34.68
N ARG A 209 7.94 -18.25 33.54
CA ARG A 209 8.93 -17.37 32.88
C ARG A 209 8.32 -16.10 32.30
N ILE A 210 7.17 -16.21 31.66
CA ILE A 210 6.46 -15.07 31.06
C ILE A 210 6.04 -14.08 32.14
N ILE A 211 5.47 -14.59 33.24
CA ILE A 211 5.05 -13.76 34.38
C ILE A 211 6.26 -13.13 35.08
N GLN A 212 7.36 -13.86 35.26
CA GLN A 212 8.60 -13.30 35.80
C GLN A 212 9.14 -12.14 34.95
N GLU A 213 9.12 -12.27 33.62
CA GLU A 213 9.57 -11.20 32.73
C GLU A 213 8.59 -10.02 32.71
N ALA A 214 7.28 -10.27 32.81
CA ALA A 214 6.28 -9.22 32.95
C ALA A 214 6.48 -8.40 34.24
N ILE A 215 6.76 -9.05 35.37
CA ILE A 215 7.08 -8.39 36.65
C ILE A 215 8.33 -7.52 36.49
N LYS A 216 9.40 -8.09 35.92
CA LYS A 216 10.68 -7.39 35.71
C LYS A 216 10.55 -6.14 34.84
N HIS A 217 9.63 -6.15 33.87
CA HIS A 217 9.37 -5.03 32.96
C HIS A 217 8.20 -4.13 33.38
N ASN A 218 7.61 -4.35 34.56
CA ASN A 218 6.43 -3.63 35.08
C ASN A 218 5.26 -3.63 34.08
N LEU A 219 4.98 -4.78 33.47
CA LEU A 219 3.89 -4.94 32.51
C LEU A 219 2.61 -5.33 33.25
N THR A 220 1.58 -4.48 33.16
CA THR A 220 0.27 -4.71 33.77
C THR A 220 -0.79 -4.94 32.70
N LYS A 221 -1.37 -6.14 32.66
CA LYS A 221 -2.42 -6.57 31.72
C LYS A 221 -3.41 -7.51 32.43
N THR A 222 -4.54 -7.82 31.79
CA THR A 222 -5.37 -8.96 32.22
C THR A 222 -4.86 -10.24 31.56
N TRP A 223 -4.73 -11.33 32.31
CA TRP A 223 -4.24 -12.62 31.81
C TRP A 223 -5.36 -13.64 31.87
N ILE A 224 -5.62 -14.33 30.76
CA ILE A 224 -6.59 -15.41 30.67
C ILE A 224 -5.83 -16.73 30.70
N ALA A 225 -6.02 -17.48 31.78
CA ALA A 225 -5.36 -18.75 32.01
C ALA A 225 -6.15 -19.92 31.43
N SER A 226 -5.46 -20.74 30.64
CA SER A 226 -5.93 -22.07 30.26
C SER A 226 -5.90 -23.01 31.47
N ASP A 227 -6.62 -24.12 31.33
CA ASP A 227 -6.74 -25.21 32.30
C ASP A 227 -5.38 -25.79 32.71
N ALA A 228 -4.40 -25.77 31.82
CA ALA A 228 -3.03 -26.16 32.12
C ALA A 228 -2.41 -25.41 33.33
N TRP A 229 -2.80 -24.16 33.58
CA TRP A 229 -2.16 -23.34 34.62
C TRP A 229 -3.11 -22.49 35.48
N ALA A 230 -4.40 -22.46 35.15
CA ALA A 230 -5.43 -21.71 35.89
C ALA A 230 -5.48 -22.03 37.39
N ILE A 231 -5.11 -23.26 37.77
CA ILE A 231 -5.15 -23.76 39.15
C ILE A 231 -3.75 -23.98 39.75
N SER A 232 -2.69 -23.54 39.07
CA SER A 232 -1.31 -23.77 39.49
C SER A 232 -0.97 -23.00 40.77
N THR A 233 -0.77 -23.73 41.87
CA THR A 233 -0.32 -23.19 43.15
C THR A 233 1.07 -22.55 43.03
N LYS A 234 1.95 -23.16 42.23
CA LYS A 234 3.30 -22.67 41.95
C LYS A 234 3.29 -21.28 41.31
N ILE A 235 2.43 -21.06 40.31
CA ILE A 235 2.31 -19.76 39.64
C ILE A 235 1.70 -18.73 40.59
N ALA A 236 0.64 -19.09 41.32
CA ALA A 236 0.00 -18.20 42.29
C ALA A 236 0.95 -17.72 43.40
N GLN A 237 2.02 -18.45 43.69
CA GLN A 237 3.03 -18.12 44.71
C GLN A 237 4.24 -17.32 44.17
N ILE A 238 4.25 -16.95 42.88
CA ILE A 238 5.32 -16.11 42.32
C ILE A 238 5.34 -14.76 43.05
N LYS A 239 6.51 -14.39 43.59
CA LYS A 239 6.69 -13.10 44.28
C LYS A 239 6.46 -11.95 43.29
N GLY A 240 5.57 -11.02 43.63
CA GLY A 240 5.26 -9.86 42.80
C GLY A 240 4.20 -10.11 41.73
N ILE A 241 3.54 -11.28 41.71
CA ILE A 241 2.50 -11.62 40.73
C ILE A 241 1.32 -10.63 40.75
N GLU A 242 1.04 -10.01 41.90
CA GLU A 242 0.02 -8.97 42.04
C GLU A 242 0.27 -7.72 41.17
N THR A 243 1.52 -7.51 40.71
CA THR A 243 1.90 -6.36 39.88
C THR A 243 1.53 -6.53 38.40
N VAL A 244 1.36 -7.78 37.93
CA VAL A 244 1.10 -8.05 36.51
C VAL A 244 -0.36 -7.80 36.11
N GLY A 245 -1.23 -7.50 37.06
CA GLY A 245 -2.65 -7.24 36.85
C GLY A 245 -3.55 -8.40 37.25
N LYS A 246 -4.74 -8.50 36.65
CA LYS A 246 -5.73 -9.54 36.99
C LYS A 246 -5.43 -10.82 36.22
N ILE A 247 -5.57 -11.97 36.88
CA ILE A 247 -5.48 -13.29 36.25
C ILE A 247 -6.85 -13.97 36.39
N ILE A 248 -7.44 -14.38 35.27
CA ILE A 248 -8.73 -15.07 35.21
C ILE A 248 -8.49 -16.44 34.59
N GLY A 249 -8.79 -17.51 35.32
CA GLY A 249 -8.60 -18.88 34.85
C GLY A 249 -9.89 -19.56 34.44
N ILE A 250 -9.81 -20.36 33.38
CA ILE A 250 -10.88 -21.28 32.97
C ILE A 250 -10.45 -22.69 33.33
N THR A 251 -11.33 -23.42 33.99
CA THR A 251 -11.10 -24.81 34.40
C THR A 251 -12.39 -25.62 34.26
N CYS A 252 -12.23 -26.94 34.19
CA CYS A 252 -13.35 -27.87 34.19
C CYS A 252 -14.02 -27.93 35.56
N ARG A 253 -15.27 -28.42 35.60
CA ARG A 253 -16.00 -28.56 36.86
C ARG A 253 -15.34 -29.60 37.77
N ARG A 254 -14.92 -29.17 38.95
CA ARG A 254 -14.28 -30.02 39.95
C ARG A 254 -15.18 -31.12 40.48
N GLN A 255 -14.64 -32.33 40.55
CA GLN A 255 -15.24 -33.47 41.24
C GLN A 255 -14.17 -34.26 41.98
N THR A 256 -14.54 -34.91 43.08
CA THR A 256 -13.58 -35.66 43.91
C THR A 256 -13.73 -37.15 43.70
N VAL A 257 -12.61 -37.87 43.62
CA VAL A 257 -12.63 -39.34 43.60
C VAL A 257 -13.09 -39.88 44.97
N PRO A 258 -14.16 -40.69 45.02
CA PRO A 258 -14.68 -41.23 46.28
C PRO A 258 -13.62 -42.02 47.06
N GLY A 259 -13.44 -41.70 48.34
CA GLY A 259 -12.54 -42.41 49.24
C GLY A 259 -11.03 -42.22 48.99
N PHE A 260 -10.61 -41.54 47.92
CA PHE A 260 -9.20 -41.45 47.54
C PHE A 260 -8.33 -40.74 48.59
N LYS A 261 -8.85 -39.66 49.20
CA LYS A 261 -8.15 -38.96 50.29
C LYS A 261 -7.88 -39.86 51.50
N ASN A 262 -8.83 -40.76 51.83
CA ASN A 262 -8.66 -41.73 52.91
C ASN A 262 -7.68 -42.85 52.51
N TYR A 263 -7.72 -43.27 51.24
CA TYR A 263 -6.77 -44.22 50.69
C TYR A 263 -5.32 -43.71 50.83
N ILE A 264 -5.03 -42.46 50.45
CA ILE A 264 -3.69 -41.87 50.58
C ILE A 264 -3.26 -41.77 52.06
N ARG A 265 -4.16 -41.37 52.97
CA ARG A 265 -3.86 -41.37 54.42
C ARG A 265 -3.46 -42.76 54.93
N ASN A 266 -4.22 -43.79 54.57
CA ASN A 266 -3.94 -45.15 54.97
C ASN A 266 -2.64 -45.68 54.36
N LEU A 267 -2.36 -45.33 53.10
CA LEU A 267 -1.12 -45.69 52.41
C LEU A 267 0.11 -45.10 53.12
N LEU A 268 0.04 -43.82 53.51
CA LEU A 268 1.11 -43.14 54.23
C LEU A 268 1.31 -43.70 55.65
N ALA A 269 0.22 -44.05 56.33
CA ALA A 269 0.26 -44.60 57.68
C ALA A 269 0.76 -46.05 57.74
N ASN A 270 0.36 -46.90 56.79
CA ASN A 270 0.65 -48.34 56.81
C ASN A 270 1.98 -48.72 56.14
N ASP A 271 2.52 -47.86 55.28
CA ASP A 271 3.81 -48.01 54.58
C ASP A 271 4.07 -49.43 54.03
N PRO A 272 3.24 -49.94 53.10
CA PRO A 272 3.36 -51.30 52.61
C PRO A 272 4.72 -51.53 51.91
N PRO A 273 5.47 -52.60 52.27
CA PRO A 273 6.85 -52.83 51.82
C PRO A 273 6.99 -53.03 50.30
N ASP A 274 5.90 -53.43 49.63
CA ASP A 274 5.88 -53.71 48.18
C ASP A 274 5.58 -52.47 47.31
N SER A 275 5.35 -51.29 47.90
CA SER A 275 5.09 -50.07 47.13
C SER A 275 6.37 -49.40 46.64
N ASN A 276 6.84 -49.79 45.45
CA ASN A 276 8.00 -49.17 44.80
C ASN A 276 7.84 -47.63 44.66
N PHE A 277 6.62 -47.15 44.38
CA PHE A 277 6.35 -45.72 44.22
C PHE A 277 6.49 -44.95 45.53
N LEU A 278 5.91 -45.46 46.64
CA LEU A 278 5.99 -44.79 47.93
C LEU A 278 7.43 -44.77 48.47
N ARG A 279 8.20 -45.84 48.22
CA ARG A 279 9.63 -45.88 48.55
C ARG A 279 10.41 -44.81 47.80
N GLN A 280 10.26 -44.74 46.47
CA GLN A 280 10.93 -43.73 45.64
C GLN A 280 10.54 -42.30 46.05
N TYR A 281 9.24 -42.06 46.32
CA TYR A 281 8.76 -40.78 46.82
C TYR A 281 9.45 -40.38 48.14
N LYS A 282 9.50 -41.29 49.12
CA LYS A 282 10.13 -41.04 50.42
C LYS A 282 11.66 -40.88 50.34
N GLU A 283 12.31 -41.53 49.38
CA GLU A 283 13.75 -41.37 49.10
C GLU A 283 14.06 -39.99 48.51
N HIS A 284 13.24 -39.51 47.57
CA HIS A 284 13.41 -38.18 46.96
C HIS A 284 12.95 -37.04 47.88
N TYR A 285 11.91 -37.27 48.68
CA TYR A 285 11.26 -36.27 49.52
C TYR A 285 11.12 -36.78 50.96
N PRO A 286 12.23 -36.83 51.73
CA PRO A 286 12.19 -37.34 53.08
C PRO A 286 11.31 -36.45 53.98
N PRO A 287 10.55 -37.03 54.93
CA PRO A 287 9.74 -36.26 55.85
C PRO A 287 10.61 -35.43 56.80
N CYS A 288 10.25 -34.16 57.00
CA CYS A 288 11.02 -33.23 57.84
C CYS A 288 11.19 -33.72 59.30
N SER A 289 10.27 -34.59 59.75
CA SER A 289 10.21 -35.19 61.09
C SER A 289 11.35 -36.18 61.40
N LYS A 290 12.10 -36.67 60.39
CA LYS A 290 13.14 -37.72 60.55
C LYS A 290 14.59 -37.22 60.38
N LYS A 291 14.92 -36.00 60.79
CA LYS A 291 16.33 -35.58 60.87
C LYS A 291 17.01 -36.22 62.08
N THR A 292 17.71 -37.33 61.87
CA THR A 292 18.88 -37.66 62.70
C THR A 292 20.07 -36.89 62.11
N GLU A 293 20.79 -36.14 62.94
CA GLU A 293 21.99 -35.41 62.52
C GLU A 293 22.95 -36.33 61.75
N PRO A 294 23.47 -35.92 60.58
CA PRO A 294 24.57 -36.63 59.97
C PRO A 294 25.81 -36.41 60.84
N ASN A 295 26.25 -37.46 61.53
CA ASN A 295 27.59 -37.54 62.13
C ASN A 295 28.62 -37.35 61.01
N ILE A 296 29.19 -36.15 60.95
CA ILE A 296 30.35 -35.86 60.11
C ILE A 296 31.57 -36.47 60.79
N GLN A 297 31.79 -37.77 60.58
CA GLN A 297 33.12 -38.35 60.74
C GLN A 297 33.30 -39.47 59.72
N ASN A 298 34.33 -39.29 58.90
CA ASN A 298 34.92 -40.20 57.90
C ASN A 298 34.34 -40.15 56.48
N SER A 299 34.84 -39.21 55.68
CA SER A 299 35.59 -39.52 54.44
C SER A 299 36.09 -38.22 53.75
N LEU A 300 37.17 -37.67 54.29
CA LEU A 300 38.09 -36.83 53.51
C LEU A 300 38.97 -37.77 52.69
N THR A 301 38.60 -38.02 51.43
CA THR A 301 39.53 -38.30 50.30
C THR A 301 38.72 -38.59 49.02
N ASN A 302 38.37 -37.56 48.25
CA ASN A 302 38.67 -37.43 46.82
C ASN A 302 37.83 -36.32 46.17
N THR A 303 38.52 -35.59 45.30
CA THR A 303 38.16 -34.37 44.60
C THR A 303 36.94 -34.47 43.68
N ASN A 304 36.21 -33.35 43.59
CA ASN A 304 35.16 -32.99 42.64
C ASN A 304 33.81 -33.73 42.75
N SER A 305 33.06 -33.45 43.81
CA SER A 305 31.59 -33.52 43.72
C SER A 305 31.00 -32.16 44.10
N LYS A 306 30.16 -31.63 43.22
CA LYS A 306 29.28 -30.50 43.52
C LYS A 306 28.46 -30.90 44.74
N THR A 307 28.48 -30.05 45.76
CA THR A 307 27.56 -30.11 46.89
C THR A 307 26.13 -30.13 46.37
N VAL A 308 25.51 -31.32 46.35
CA VAL A 308 24.07 -31.46 46.19
C VAL A 308 23.46 -30.97 47.50
N ASN A 309 22.84 -29.78 47.48
CA ASN A 309 22.00 -29.31 48.58
C ASN A 309 20.78 -30.23 48.69
N VAL A 310 20.90 -31.30 49.49
CA VAL A 310 19.73 -32.08 49.93
C VAL A 310 19.11 -31.35 51.11
N SER A 311 18.26 -30.36 50.83
CA SER A 311 17.46 -29.68 51.85
C SER A 311 16.02 -29.42 51.42
N GLN A 312 15.42 -30.33 50.66
CA GLN A 312 13.96 -30.37 50.49
C GLN A 312 13.42 -31.58 51.25
N CYS A 313 13.00 -31.34 52.49
CA CYS A 313 12.15 -32.28 53.21
C CYS A 313 10.68 -31.87 52.97
N THR A 314 9.76 -32.83 52.96
CA THR A 314 8.32 -32.56 52.76
C THR A 314 7.55 -32.72 54.07
N ASP A 315 6.43 -31.99 54.18
CA ASP A 315 5.43 -32.23 55.23
C ASP A 315 4.85 -33.63 55.03
N ASP A 316 4.67 -34.38 56.12
CA ASP A 316 4.04 -35.70 56.14
C ASP A 316 2.65 -35.70 55.47
N ASN A 317 1.98 -34.53 55.40
CA ASN A 317 0.68 -34.34 54.75
C ASN A 317 0.74 -33.75 53.33
N PHE A 318 1.91 -33.51 52.75
CA PHE A 318 2.07 -32.85 51.46
C PHE A 318 1.23 -33.49 50.34
N LEU A 319 1.30 -34.81 50.18
CA LEU A 319 0.51 -35.55 49.18
C LEU A 319 -1.00 -35.43 49.35
N ILE A 320 -1.47 -35.13 50.56
CA ILE A 320 -2.90 -34.96 50.85
C ILE A 320 -3.35 -33.53 50.54
N GLN A 321 -2.44 -32.55 50.65
CA GLN A 321 -2.68 -31.14 50.37
C GLN A 321 -2.65 -30.86 48.86
N GLU A 322 -1.78 -31.54 48.12
CA GLU A 322 -1.59 -31.38 46.66
C GLU A 322 -2.44 -32.36 45.83
N ILE A 323 -3.59 -32.82 46.34
CA ILE A 323 -4.51 -33.67 45.57
C ILE A 323 -5.22 -32.79 44.52
N ASP A 324 -4.79 -32.89 43.27
CA ASP A 324 -5.50 -32.31 42.13
C ASP A 324 -6.84 -33.04 41.92
N THR A 325 -7.95 -32.33 42.12
CA THR A 325 -9.28 -32.95 42.00
C THR A 325 -9.65 -33.25 40.56
N ASP A 326 -9.16 -32.48 39.60
CA ASP A 326 -9.69 -32.44 38.24
C ASP A 326 -9.04 -33.55 37.40
N ILE A 327 -7.71 -33.63 37.46
CA ILE A 327 -6.92 -34.68 36.79
C ILE A 327 -7.30 -36.06 37.34
N PHE A 328 -7.39 -36.20 38.67
CA PHE A 328 -7.63 -37.51 39.29
C PHE A 328 -9.04 -38.04 39.01
N PHE A 329 -10.03 -37.16 38.91
CA PHE A 329 -11.37 -37.56 38.52
C PHE A 329 -11.43 -38.00 37.05
N GLY A 330 -10.71 -37.33 36.15
CA GLY A 330 -10.55 -37.75 34.75
C GLY A 330 -9.98 -39.17 34.63
N VAL A 331 -8.96 -39.50 35.43
CA VAL A 331 -8.39 -40.86 35.52
C VAL A 331 -9.41 -41.86 36.07
N TYR A 332 -10.15 -41.49 37.13
CA TYR A 332 -11.19 -42.33 37.71
C TYR A 332 -12.28 -42.67 36.68
N LEU A 333 -12.74 -41.68 35.90
CA LEU A 333 -13.72 -41.88 34.84
C LEU A 333 -13.19 -42.80 33.75
N ALA A 334 -11.95 -42.61 33.32
CA ALA A 334 -11.35 -43.39 32.23
C ALA A 334 -11.31 -44.89 32.59
N ILE A 335 -10.91 -45.21 33.83
CA ILE A 335 -10.84 -46.59 34.32
C ILE A 335 -12.25 -47.19 34.47
N ASN A 336 -13.21 -46.43 34.99
CA ASN A 336 -14.60 -46.90 35.09
C ASN A 336 -15.22 -47.14 33.71
N ALA A 337 -14.92 -46.29 32.72
CA ALA A 337 -15.38 -46.47 31.36
C ALA A 337 -14.84 -47.76 30.74
N VAL A 338 -13.54 -48.06 30.93
CA VAL A 338 -12.94 -49.34 30.52
C VAL A 338 -13.62 -50.51 31.23
N ALA A 339 -13.81 -50.44 32.54
CA ALA A 339 -14.41 -51.54 33.29
C ALA A 339 -15.86 -51.82 32.86
N GLN A 340 -16.67 -50.78 32.63
CA GLN A 340 -18.04 -50.92 32.12
C GLN A 340 -18.07 -51.46 30.70
N ALA A 341 -17.15 -51.02 29.83
CA ALA A 341 -17.03 -51.56 28.48
C ALA A 341 -16.65 -53.04 28.50
N LEU A 342 -15.70 -53.44 29.36
CA LEU A 342 -15.31 -54.84 29.56
C LEU A 342 -16.48 -55.67 30.10
N ALA A 343 -17.22 -55.18 31.11
CA ALA A 343 -18.37 -55.88 31.67
C ALA A 343 -19.40 -56.22 30.58
N LYS A 344 -19.66 -55.29 29.65
CA LYS A 344 -20.56 -55.53 28.53
C LYS A 344 -19.96 -56.48 27.47
N LEU A 345 -18.69 -56.32 27.13
CA LEU A 345 -18.01 -57.18 26.14
C LEU A 345 -17.92 -58.63 26.61
N LEU A 346 -17.64 -58.82 27.90
CA LEU A 346 -17.57 -60.11 28.58
C LEU A 346 -18.95 -60.67 28.95
N ARG A 347 -20.02 -59.90 28.71
CA ARG A 347 -21.43 -60.25 29.05
C ARG A 347 -21.57 -60.62 30.53
N CYS A 348 -21.10 -59.75 31.40
CA CYS A 348 -21.18 -59.93 32.84
C CYS A 348 -22.59 -59.63 33.38
N ASP A 349 -23.04 -60.47 34.29
CA ASP A 349 -24.16 -60.24 35.20
C ASP A 349 -23.65 -60.03 36.64
N SER A 350 -24.53 -60.03 37.64
CA SER A 350 -24.14 -59.83 39.05
C SER A 350 -23.33 -60.98 39.67
N THR A 351 -23.19 -62.11 38.98
CA THR A 351 -22.57 -63.33 39.52
C THR A 351 -21.46 -63.94 38.64
N LYS A 352 -21.48 -63.72 37.31
CA LYS A 352 -20.47 -64.25 36.38
C LYS A 352 -20.36 -63.44 35.08
N CYS A 353 -19.29 -63.69 34.33
CA CYS A 353 -19.11 -63.22 32.95
C CYS A 353 -19.11 -64.41 31.98
N ASP A 354 -19.91 -64.35 30.93
CA ASP A 354 -20.17 -65.48 30.03
C ASP A 354 -19.18 -65.63 28.85
N ARG A 355 -18.41 -64.58 28.54
CA ARG A 355 -17.44 -64.58 27.42
C ARG A 355 -16.00 -64.51 27.96
N ASP A 356 -15.09 -65.21 27.28
CA ASP A 356 -13.64 -65.19 27.56
C ASP A 356 -12.95 -63.88 27.10
N PHE A 357 -11.77 -63.61 27.66
CA PHE A 357 -10.93 -62.43 27.41
C PHE A 357 -10.21 -62.43 26.06
N SER A 358 -10.28 -63.54 25.34
CA SER A 358 -9.71 -63.69 24.00
C SER A 358 -10.63 -63.06 22.96
N PHE A 359 -10.54 -61.74 22.81
CA PHE A 359 -11.24 -60.97 21.77
C PHE A 359 -10.29 -59.99 21.07
N PRO A 360 -10.49 -59.74 19.76
CA PRO A 360 -9.72 -58.73 19.03
C PRO A 360 -9.84 -57.34 19.65
N THR A 361 -8.74 -56.62 19.67
CA THR A 361 -8.61 -55.27 20.25
C THR A 361 -9.59 -54.24 19.67
N TRP A 362 -9.92 -54.34 18.37
CA TRP A 362 -10.91 -53.46 17.72
C TRP A 362 -12.33 -53.58 18.29
N GLU A 363 -12.71 -54.72 18.86
CA GLU A 363 -14.03 -54.88 19.50
C GLU A 363 -14.14 -54.02 20.78
N ALA A 364 -13.04 -53.85 21.50
CA ALA A 364 -12.99 -52.96 22.65
C ALA A 364 -13.09 -51.49 22.22
N SER A 365 -12.42 -51.12 21.13
CA SER A 365 -12.47 -49.77 20.57
C SER A 365 -13.85 -49.38 20.03
N ASN A 366 -14.62 -50.34 19.50
CA ASN A 366 -15.94 -50.10 18.90
C ASN A 366 -17.11 -50.22 19.88
N SER A 367 -16.87 -50.43 21.17
CA SER A 367 -17.94 -50.53 22.16
C SER A 367 -18.72 -49.21 22.25
N PRO A 368 -20.03 -49.16 21.89
CA PRO A 368 -20.81 -47.92 21.88
C PRO A 368 -20.98 -47.30 23.27
N LEU A 369 -20.73 -48.07 24.34
CA LEU A 369 -20.79 -47.59 25.73
C LEU A 369 -19.53 -46.80 26.12
N LEU A 370 -18.38 -47.14 25.53
CA LEU A 370 -17.14 -46.37 25.68
C LEU A 370 -17.29 -44.98 25.06
N PHE A 371 -18.03 -44.87 23.96
CA PHE A 371 -18.42 -43.59 23.35
C PHE A 371 -19.51 -42.86 24.16
N LEU A 372 -20.56 -43.56 24.64
CA LEU A 372 -21.69 -42.93 25.32
C LEU A 372 -21.32 -42.31 26.69
N LEU A 373 -20.51 -42.99 27.50
CA LEU A 373 -20.06 -42.47 28.81
C LEU A 373 -19.19 -41.23 28.69
N ILE A 374 -18.42 -41.14 27.61
CA ILE A 374 -17.51 -40.01 27.33
C ILE A 374 -18.28 -38.80 26.75
N THR A 375 -19.41 -39.04 26.07
CA THR A 375 -20.19 -37.98 25.41
C THR A 375 -21.19 -37.26 26.34
N LEU A 376 -21.49 -37.81 27.52
CA LEU A 376 -22.53 -37.29 28.43
C LEU A 376 -22.14 -36.02 29.23
N PHE A 377 -20.91 -35.53 29.14
CA PHE A 377 -20.49 -34.28 29.81
C PHE A 377 -20.36 -33.13 28.80
N LYS A 378 -21.50 -32.53 28.44
CA LYS A 378 -21.58 -31.23 27.75
C LYS A 378 -21.51 -30.10 28.79
N LEU A 379 -20.61 -29.13 28.60
CA LEU A 379 -20.45 -27.97 29.49
C LEU A 379 -21.65 -27.01 29.35
N GLU A 380 -22.15 -26.51 30.48
CA GLU A 380 -23.01 -25.31 30.57
C GLU A 380 -22.21 -24.18 31.25
N ILE A 381 -22.17 -23.01 30.63
CA ILE A 381 -21.41 -21.83 31.10
C ILE A 381 -22.42 -20.81 31.68
N HIS A 382 -22.10 -20.25 32.86
CA HIS A 382 -22.86 -19.16 33.49
C HIS A 382 -21.87 -18.04 33.85
N VAL A 383 -22.06 -16.84 33.31
CA VAL A 383 -21.20 -15.66 33.58
C VAL A 383 -22.08 -14.51 34.11
N PRO A 384 -21.75 -13.89 35.26
CA PRO A 384 -22.47 -12.73 35.79
C PRO A 384 -22.00 -11.41 35.14
N MET A 385 -22.95 -10.50 34.88
CA MET A 385 -22.75 -9.17 34.27
C MET A 385 -21.99 -8.18 35.17
N CYS A 386 -21.11 -7.37 34.56
CA CYS A 386 -20.66 -6.07 35.06
C CYS A 386 -20.47 -5.08 33.90
N ASP A 387 -20.77 -3.80 34.16
CA ASP A 387 -20.96 -2.71 33.19
C ASP A 387 -19.69 -2.21 32.46
N ILE A 388 -19.99 -1.57 31.31
CA ILE A 388 -19.17 -1.22 30.14
C ILE A 388 -18.37 0.08 30.31
N THR A 389 -17.17 0.14 29.74
CA THR A 389 -16.55 1.39 29.24
C THR A 389 -15.87 1.17 27.88
N ASP A 390 -16.27 1.94 26.87
CA ASP A 390 -15.73 1.97 25.50
C ASP A 390 -14.25 2.42 25.47
N ALA A 391 -13.39 1.71 24.73
CA ALA A 391 -12.05 2.19 24.37
C ALA A 391 -11.63 1.84 22.93
N ASN A 392 -11.61 2.87 22.08
CA ASN A 392 -10.60 3.18 21.04
C ASN A 392 -10.23 2.21 19.88
N CYS A 393 -11.18 1.91 18.98
CA CYS A 393 -10.94 2.12 17.53
C CYS A 393 -11.94 3.20 17.06
N SER A 394 -11.50 4.17 16.25
CA SER A 394 -12.37 5.27 15.79
C SER A 394 -13.56 4.73 14.99
N LYS A 395 -14.77 4.75 15.58
CA LYS A 395 -16.03 4.30 14.93
C LYS A 395 -16.51 5.25 13.81
N LYS A 396 -15.92 6.45 13.68
CA LYS A 396 -16.25 7.51 12.72
C LYS A 396 -14.99 8.24 12.27
N CYS A 397 -14.86 8.49 10.97
CA CYS A 397 -13.84 9.42 10.45
C CYS A 397 -14.39 10.84 10.37
N ASN A 398 -13.52 11.81 10.65
CA ASN A 398 -13.85 13.23 10.47
C ASN A 398 -14.03 13.55 8.98
N PRO A 399 -14.79 14.60 8.63
CA PRO A 399 -14.85 15.11 7.27
C PRO A 399 -13.43 15.37 6.72
N GLY A 400 -13.22 15.02 5.46
CA GLY A 400 -11.91 15.06 4.80
C GLY A 400 -11.09 13.77 4.90
N TYR A 401 -11.55 12.76 5.62
CA TYR A 401 -10.85 11.48 5.77
C TYR A 401 -11.68 10.32 5.20
N GLU A 402 -11.01 9.31 4.65
CA GLU A 402 -11.58 8.01 4.28
C GLU A 402 -11.12 6.89 5.19
N TRP A 403 -11.93 5.84 5.20
CA TRP A 403 -11.64 4.59 5.89
C TRP A 403 -10.67 3.76 5.06
N LYS A 404 -9.56 3.31 5.67
CA LYS A 404 -8.72 2.25 5.12
C LYS A 404 -8.55 1.10 6.09
N GLU A 405 -8.66 -0.11 5.57
CA GLU A 405 -8.30 -1.33 6.29
C GLU A 405 -6.78 -1.42 6.41
N THR A 406 -6.27 -1.61 7.63
CA THR A 406 -4.85 -1.89 7.87
C THR A 406 -4.59 -3.39 7.72
N ASN A 407 -3.30 -3.80 7.68
CA ASN A 407 -2.92 -5.23 7.63
C ASN A 407 -3.42 -6.03 8.84
N LEU A 408 -3.78 -5.36 9.95
CA LEU A 408 -4.58 -5.94 11.02
C LEU A 408 -6.06 -5.71 10.68
N LYS A 409 -6.81 -6.80 10.39
CA LYS A 409 -8.23 -6.79 10.01
C LYS A 409 -9.19 -6.03 10.94
N CYS A 410 -8.74 -5.58 12.11
CA CYS A 410 -9.60 -5.18 13.21
C CYS A 410 -9.48 -3.71 13.65
N CYS A 411 -8.56 -2.92 13.10
CA CYS A 411 -8.56 -1.48 13.34
C CYS A 411 -8.45 -0.74 12.01
N LYS A 412 -9.49 0.05 11.72
CA LYS A 412 -9.58 0.84 10.51
C LYS A 412 -9.01 2.21 10.80
N GLU A 413 -8.12 2.66 9.92
CA GLU A 413 -7.46 3.94 10.05
C GLU A 413 -8.19 4.98 9.19
N CYS A 414 -8.41 6.16 9.75
CA CYS A 414 -8.91 7.30 8.99
C CYS A 414 -7.73 7.98 8.33
N ILE A 415 -7.58 7.79 7.02
CA ILE A 415 -6.54 8.46 6.24
C ILE A 415 -7.12 9.69 5.55
N PRO A 416 -6.36 10.79 5.41
CA PRO A 416 -6.85 11.98 4.74
C PRO A 416 -7.10 11.71 3.26
N CYS A 417 -8.18 12.26 2.71
CA CYS A 417 -8.48 12.15 1.29
C CYS A 417 -7.34 12.72 0.43
N PRO A 418 -6.95 12.04 -0.66
CA PRO A 418 -5.95 12.56 -1.59
C PRO A 418 -6.46 13.79 -2.34
N GLU A 419 -5.54 14.56 -2.94
CA GLU A 419 -5.90 15.74 -3.75
C GLU A 419 -6.89 15.40 -4.87
N GLY A 420 -7.84 16.31 -5.12
CA GLY A 420 -8.91 16.10 -6.10
C GLY A 420 -10.03 15.17 -5.61
N SER A 421 -10.03 14.79 -4.33
CA SER A 421 -11.13 14.07 -3.69
C SER A 421 -11.55 14.69 -2.35
N PHE A 422 -12.77 14.39 -1.91
CA PHE A 422 -13.35 14.91 -0.69
C PHE A 422 -14.19 13.84 0.02
N SER A 423 -14.41 14.01 1.31
CA SER A 423 -15.27 13.14 2.11
C SER A 423 -16.06 13.97 3.13
N ALA A 424 -17.36 13.74 3.23
CA ALA A 424 -18.20 14.36 4.26
C ALA A 424 -18.01 13.74 5.66
N GLY A 425 -17.15 12.72 5.79
CA GLY A 425 -16.93 12.00 7.04
C GLY A 425 -18.04 11.00 7.38
N GLY A 426 -17.93 10.36 8.54
CA GLY A 426 -18.93 9.41 9.06
C GLY A 426 -18.42 7.98 9.23
N SER A 427 -19.36 7.04 9.42
CA SER A 427 -19.11 5.62 9.72
C SER A 427 -18.72 4.77 8.49
N GLN A 428 -18.89 5.30 7.28
CA GLN A 428 -18.46 4.73 5.99
C GLN A 428 -17.94 5.86 5.09
N ALA A 429 -16.97 6.61 5.61
CA ALA A 429 -16.40 7.74 4.89
C ALA A 429 -15.52 7.24 3.73
N GLU A 430 -15.91 7.56 2.51
CA GLU A 430 -15.20 7.21 1.28
C GLU A 430 -14.86 8.50 0.54
N CYS A 431 -13.63 8.62 0.03
CA CYS A 431 -13.26 9.79 -0.74
C CYS A 431 -13.92 9.75 -2.12
N LYS A 432 -14.74 10.75 -2.40
CA LYS A 432 -15.36 10.98 -3.71
C LYS A 432 -14.51 11.95 -4.51
N ARG A 433 -14.36 11.70 -5.81
CA ARG A 433 -13.66 12.63 -6.71
C ARG A 433 -14.46 13.91 -6.92
N CYS A 434 -13.76 15.03 -6.99
CA CYS A 434 -14.33 16.31 -7.40
C CYS A 434 -14.75 16.31 -8.86
N ASP A 435 -15.74 17.12 -9.20
CA ASP A 435 -16.13 17.38 -10.58
C ASP A 435 -14.99 18.07 -11.36
N LYS A 436 -14.99 17.97 -12.69
CA LYS A 436 -13.91 18.50 -13.54
C LYS A 436 -13.64 19.99 -13.34
N MET A 437 -14.67 20.75 -12.97
CA MET A 437 -14.62 22.19 -12.70
C MET A 437 -14.22 22.55 -11.27
N GLU A 438 -13.98 21.55 -10.41
CA GLU A 438 -13.66 21.74 -9.00
C GLU A 438 -12.34 21.04 -8.63
N HIS A 439 -11.73 21.49 -7.56
CA HIS A 439 -10.52 20.90 -7.00
C HIS A 439 -10.61 20.85 -5.48
N SER A 440 -9.80 19.99 -4.87
CA SER A 440 -9.69 19.90 -3.42
C SER A 440 -8.24 19.62 -3.03
N THR A 441 -7.85 20.11 -1.85
CA THR A 441 -6.55 19.80 -1.24
C THR A 441 -6.65 18.51 -0.42
N VAL A 442 -5.51 17.95 -0.01
CA VAL A 442 -5.47 16.79 0.88
C VAL A 442 -6.32 17.06 2.13
N GLY A 443 -7.18 16.10 2.51
CA GLY A 443 -8.01 16.23 3.71
C GLY A 443 -9.23 17.14 3.57
N SER A 444 -9.68 17.46 2.36
CA SER A 444 -10.80 18.39 2.16
C SER A 444 -12.16 17.76 2.41
N GLU A 445 -13.02 18.46 3.14
CA GLU A 445 -14.44 18.09 3.34
C GLU A 445 -15.30 18.32 2.10
N LYS A 446 -14.93 19.26 1.22
CA LYS A 446 -15.68 19.63 0.04
C LYS A 446 -14.76 20.08 -1.10
N CYS A 447 -15.27 19.99 -2.31
CA CYS A 447 -14.59 20.53 -3.49
C CYS A 447 -14.82 22.04 -3.61
N ILE A 448 -13.86 22.72 -4.21
CA ILE A 448 -13.83 24.17 -4.41
C ILE A 448 -13.74 24.41 -5.93
N PRO A 449 -14.51 25.33 -6.52
CA PRO A 449 -14.45 25.62 -7.94
C PRO A 449 -13.05 26.09 -8.37
N LYS A 450 -12.52 25.51 -9.46
CA LYS A 450 -11.25 25.91 -10.06
C LYS A 450 -11.36 27.33 -10.61
N ASN A 451 -10.33 28.14 -10.37
CA ASN A 451 -10.26 29.47 -10.95
C ASN A 451 -9.86 29.40 -12.43
N THR A 452 -10.47 30.23 -13.28
CA THR A 452 -10.06 30.33 -14.69
C THR A 452 -8.85 31.25 -14.82
N VAL A 453 -7.77 30.76 -15.39
CA VAL A 453 -6.54 31.51 -15.66
C VAL A 453 -6.42 31.75 -17.16
N HIS A 454 -6.07 32.99 -17.51
CA HIS A 454 -5.78 33.45 -18.87
C HIS A 454 -4.67 34.50 -18.77
N LEU A 455 -4.02 34.83 -19.90
CA LEU A 455 -3.09 35.94 -19.95
C LEU A 455 -3.83 37.24 -19.60
N LYS A 456 -3.42 37.89 -18.53
CA LYS A 456 -4.08 39.09 -18.04
C LYS A 456 -3.32 40.35 -18.45
N TRP A 457 -4.03 41.47 -18.51
CA TRP A 457 -3.47 42.79 -18.86
C TRP A 457 -2.51 43.36 -17.82
N ASP A 458 -2.55 42.87 -16.58
CA ASP A 458 -1.67 43.25 -15.47
C ASP A 458 -0.33 42.49 -15.49
N ASP A 459 -0.14 41.55 -16.41
CA ASP A 459 1.12 40.83 -16.55
C ASP A 459 2.23 41.76 -17.10
N SER A 460 3.39 41.75 -16.44
CA SER A 460 4.56 42.57 -16.81
C SER A 460 4.95 42.42 -18.28
N PHE A 461 4.86 41.21 -18.84
CA PHE A 461 5.19 40.96 -20.23
C PHE A 461 4.19 41.61 -21.19
N VAL A 462 2.90 41.57 -20.85
CA VAL A 462 1.82 42.22 -21.62
C VAL A 462 1.96 43.74 -21.58
N ILE A 463 2.24 44.31 -20.41
CA ILE A 463 2.42 45.76 -20.25
C ILE A 463 3.53 46.27 -21.16
N VAL A 464 4.65 45.54 -21.23
CA VAL A 464 5.77 45.88 -22.12
C VAL A 464 5.36 45.78 -23.60
N LEU A 465 4.64 44.73 -24.00
CA LEU A 465 4.16 44.59 -25.37
C LEU A 465 3.23 45.72 -25.79
N VAL A 466 2.24 46.08 -24.96
CA VAL A 466 1.30 47.17 -25.22
C VAL A 466 2.02 48.51 -25.31
N PHE A 467 3.03 48.76 -24.47
CA PHE A 467 3.84 49.97 -24.55
C PHE A 467 4.51 50.12 -25.93
N PHE A 468 5.14 49.06 -26.43
CA PHE A 468 5.77 49.09 -27.75
C PHE A 468 4.75 49.10 -28.90
N GLU A 469 3.58 48.49 -28.73
CA GLU A 469 2.48 48.60 -29.70
C GLU A 469 2.05 50.06 -29.87
N VAL A 470 1.76 50.75 -28.76
CA VAL A 470 1.35 52.16 -28.76
C VAL A 470 2.44 53.05 -29.35
N ALA A 471 3.70 52.81 -28.99
CA ALA A 471 4.84 53.53 -29.56
C ALA A 471 4.95 53.31 -31.08
N GLY A 472 4.72 52.08 -31.56
CA GLY A 472 4.70 51.74 -32.98
C GLY A 472 3.55 52.44 -33.71
N PHE A 473 2.37 52.46 -33.11
CA PHE A 473 1.19 53.15 -33.65
C PHE A 473 1.43 54.65 -33.81
N ILE A 474 1.94 55.31 -32.75
CA ILE A 474 2.28 56.74 -32.76
C ILE A 474 3.36 57.03 -33.81
N THR A 475 4.43 56.24 -33.85
CA THR A 475 5.52 56.42 -34.82
C THR A 475 5.02 56.25 -36.26
N THR A 476 4.12 55.30 -36.52
CA THR A 476 3.51 55.09 -37.83
C THR A 476 2.64 56.28 -38.24
N LEU A 477 1.84 56.85 -37.32
CA LEU A 477 1.06 58.06 -37.59
C LEU A 477 1.95 59.27 -37.90
N ILE A 478 3.01 59.49 -37.11
CA ILE A 478 3.98 60.56 -37.35
C ILE A 478 4.61 60.43 -38.74
N ALA A 479 5.05 59.22 -39.11
CA ALA A 479 5.60 58.95 -40.44
C ALA A 479 4.57 59.21 -41.55
N ALA A 480 3.32 58.81 -41.38
CA ALA A 480 2.24 59.07 -42.34
C ALA A 480 1.96 60.58 -42.51
N VAL A 481 1.97 61.35 -41.42
CA VAL A 481 1.83 62.82 -41.46
C VAL A 481 3.00 63.46 -42.22
N ILE A 482 4.24 63.07 -41.93
CA ILE A 482 5.44 63.57 -42.66
C ILE A 482 5.30 63.28 -44.15
N PHE A 483 4.95 62.06 -44.53
CA PHE A 483 4.77 61.67 -45.94
C PHE A 483 3.62 62.43 -46.62
N THR A 484 2.59 62.82 -45.88
CA THR A 484 1.47 63.65 -46.38
C THR A 484 1.91 65.09 -46.63
N VAL A 485 2.61 65.70 -45.69
CA VAL A 485 3.13 67.07 -45.83
C VAL A 485 4.10 67.17 -47.01
N TYR A 486 4.95 66.16 -47.19
CA TYR A 486 5.98 66.11 -48.23
C TYR A 486 5.60 65.22 -49.44
N PHE A 487 4.30 65.01 -49.69
CA PHE A 487 3.83 64.02 -50.69
C PHE A 487 4.41 64.21 -52.10
N ASN A 488 4.57 65.46 -52.53
CA ASN A 488 5.07 65.78 -53.87
C ASN A 488 6.58 65.60 -54.03
N THR A 489 7.31 65.28 -52.95
CA THR A 489 8.76 65.13 -52.99
C THR A 489 9.18 63.83 -53.67
N PRO A 490 10.34 63.81 -54.36
CA PRO A 490 10.78 62.65 -55.10
C PRO A 490 11.16 61.46 -54.20
N VAL A 491 11.52 61.71 -52.94
CA VAL A 491 11.75 60.66 -51.93
C VAL A 491 10.44 59.90 -51.61
N VAL A 492 9.31 60.59 -51.50
CA VAL A 492 8.00 59.94 -51.28
C VAL A 492 7.55 59.18 -52.53
N LYS A 493 7.75 59.74 -53.73
CA LYS A 493 7.42 59.05 -55.00
C LYS A 493 8.25 57.77 -55.19
N SER A 494 9.57 57.82 -54.93
CA SER A 494 10.44 56.64 -54.98
C SER A 494 10.18 55.61 -53.87
N ALA A 495 9.51 56.03 -52.79
CA ALA A 495 9.11 55.13 -51.72
C ALA A 495 7.88 54.27 -52.04
N GLY A 496 7.18 54.56 -53.13
CA GLY A 496 5.92 53.92 -53.53
C GLY A 496 4.77 54.90 -53.78
N GLY A 497 4.99 56.21 -53.57
CA GLY A 497 3.97 57.24 -53.80
C GLY A 497 2.70 56.98 -52.98
N TYR A 498 1.56 56.80 -53.66
CA TYR A 498 0.29 56.53 -53.00
C TYR A 498 0.25 55.16 -52.28
N LEU A 499 1.07 54.18 -52.70
CA LEU A 499 1.15 52.87 -52.05
C LEU A 499 1.67 52.96 -50.62
N CYS A 500 2.43 54.00 -50.28
CA CYS A 500 2.89 54.23 -48.91
C CYS A 500 1.74 54.40 -47.92
N TYR A 501 0.61 54.98 -48.34
CA TYR A 501 -0.56 55.12 -47.46
C TYR A 501 -1.26 53.77 -47.20
N ILE A 502 -1.30 52.89 -48.21
CA ILE A 502 -1.77 51.52 -48.04
C ILE A 502 -0.86 50.77 -47.07
N MET A 503 0.46 50.97 -47.17
CA MET A 503 1.43 50.41 -46.23
C MET A 503 1.28 50.95 -44.80
N PHE A 504 1.02 52.25 -44.63
CA PHE A 504 0.78 52.81 -43.29
C PHE A 504 -0.51 52.27 -42.69
N ALA A 505 -1.60 52.20 -43.47
CA ALA A 505 -2.86 51.62 -43.01
C ALA A 505 -2.70 50.15 -42.61
N SER A 506 -1.94 49.37 -43.39
CA SER A 506 -1.68 47.96 -43.10
C SER A 506 -0.74 47.76 -41.90
N LEU A 507 0.24 48.64 -41.70
CA LEU A 507 1.08 48.64 -40.49
C LEU A 507 0.27 49.00 -39.24
N LEU A 508 -0.63 49.98 -39.29
CA LEU A 508 -1.52 50.31 -38.18
C LEU A 508 -2.45 49.13 -37.84
N ALA A 509 -3.00 48.45 -38.86
CA ALA A 509 -3.78 47.23 -38.66
C ALA A 509 -2.94 46.06 -38.09
N SER A 510 -1.67 45.96 -38.49
CA SER A 510 -0.74 44.96 -37.96
C SER A 510 -0.40 45.21 -36.48
N PHE A 511 -0.16 46.47 -36.08
CA PHE A 511 -0.01 46.82 -34.66
C PHE A 511 -1.29 46.53 -33.86
N GLY A 512 -2.46 46.95 -34.37
CA GLY A 512 -3.74 46.69 -33.71
C GLY A 512 -4.13 45.20 -33.61
N SER A 513 -3.56 44.34 -34.46
CA SER A 513 -3.75 42.89 -34.36
C SER A 513 -3.12 42.28 -33.10
N ILE A 514 -2.14 42.95 -32.49
CA ILE A 514 -1.46 42.45 -31.29
C ILE A 514 -2.42 42.44 -30.08
N CYS A 515 -3.28 43.45 -29.97
CA CYS A 515 -4.35 43.49 -28.97
C CYS A 515 -5.28 42.27 -29.03
N THR A 516 -5.53 41.70 -30.21
CA THR A 516 -6.43 40.54 -30.35
C THR A 516 -5.79 39.22 -29.92
N PHE A 517 -4.46 39.14 -29.84
CA PHE A 517 -3.74 38.02 -29.25
C PHE A 517 -3.72 38.09 -27.72
N ILE A 518 -3.59 39.29 -27.16
CA ILE A 518 -3.46 39.53 -25.71
C ILE A 518 -4.83 39.46 -25.01
N ALA A 519 -5.90 39.90 -25.67
CA ALA A 519 -7.24 39.94 -25.11
C ALA A 519 -7.74 38.55 -24.67
N LYS A 520 -8.64 38.53 -23.67
CA LYS A 520 -9.26 37.30 -23.16
C LYS A 520 -9.81 36.47 -24.33
N PRO A 521 -9.43 35.18 -24.47
CA PRO A 521 -9.88 34.34 -25.58
C PRO A 521 -11.41 34.29 -25.66
N THR A 522 -11.95 34.70 -26.79
CA THR A 522 -13.37 34.54 -27.14
C THR A 522 -13.46 33.90 -28.52
N THR A 523 -14.59 33.27 -28.83
CA THR A 523 -14.80 32.59 -30.11
C THR A 523 -14.57 33.51 -31.30
N THR A 524 -14.90 34.79 -31.17
CA THR A 524 -14.68 35.79 -32.22
C THR A 524 -13.21 36.18 -32.31
N LEU A 525 -12.55 36.44 -31.18
CA LEU A 525 -11.14 36.82 -31.17
C LEU A 525 -10.24 35.70 -31.72
N CYS A 526 -10.42 34.44 -31.26
CA CYS A 526 -9.62 33.31 -31.76
C CYS A 526 -9.69 33.16 -33.29
N LYS A 527 -10.84 33.48 -33.90
CA LYS A 527 -11.04 33.41 -35.36
C LYS A 527 -10.40 34.58 -36.12
N ILE A 528 -10.19 35.73 -35.47
CA ILE A 528 -9.74 36.96 -36.13
C ILE A 528 -8.24 37.21 -35.94
N SER A 529 -7.62 36.80 -34.83
CA SER A 529 -6.24 37.22 -34.48
C SER A 529 -5.20 36.89 -35.56
N TYR A 530 -5.07 35.62 -35.97
CA TYR A 530 -4.12 35.25 -37.03
C TYR A 530 -4.47 35.79 -38.41
N PRO A 531 -5.73 35.70 -38.90
CA PRO A 531 -6.08 36.28 -40.19
C PRO A 531 -5.85 37.79 -40.27
N LEU A 532 -6.16 38.54 -39.20
CA LEU A 532 -5.97 39.99 -39.17
C LEU A 532 -4.50 40.36 -39.33
N PHE A 533 -3.60 39.72 -38.60
CA PHE A 533 -2.16 39.93 -38.77
C PHE A 533 -1.68 39.49 -40.16
N ALA A 534 -2.01 38.26 -40.58
CA ALA A 534 -1.52 37.70 -41.85
C ALA A 534 -1.97 38.53 -43.07
N ILE A 535 -3.23 38.95 -43.12
CA ILE A 535 -3.76 39.78 -44.22
C ILE A 535 -3.12 41.17 -44.19
N SER A 536 -3.03 41.81 -43.01
CA SER A 536 -2.44 43.15 -42.87
C SER A 536 -0.96 43.17 -43.25
N PHE A 537 -0.19 42.19 -42.75
CA PHE A 537 1.23 42.10 -43.06
C PHE A 537 1.48 41.74 -44.53
N THR A 538 0.70 40.81 -45.10
CA THR A 538 0.76 40.49 -46.53
C THR A 538 0.42 41.71 -47.40
N LEU A 539 -0.57 42.51 -47.03
CA LEU A 539 -0.89 43.75 -47.73
C LEU A 539 0.33 44.71 -47.73
N CYS A 540 1.01 44.86 -46.59
CA CYS A 540 2.24 45.66 -46.50
C CYS A 540 3.36 45.11 -47.39
N VAL A 541 3.68 43.82 -47.30
CA VAL A 541 4.76 43.18 -48.08
C VAL A 541 4.43 43.20 -49.57
N SER A 542 3.17 43.02 -49.95
CA SER A 542 2.72 43.09 -51.35
C SER A 542 2.92 44.48 -51.94
N CYS A 543 2.69 45.55 -51.18
CA CYS A 543 2.98 46.92 -51.60
C CYS A 543 4.49 47.15 -51.80
N ILE A 544 5.33 46.62 -50.89
CA ILE A 544 6.79 46.68 -51.04
C ILE A 544 7.22 45.95 -52.29
N LEU A 545 6.71 44.73 -52.50
CA LEU A 545 7.02 43.91 -53.67
C LEU A 545 6.59 44.61 -54.97
N ALA A 546 5.39 45.18 -55.01
CA ALA A 546 4.91 45.94 -56.16
C ALA A 546 5.83 47.12 -56.49
N ASN A 547 6.23 47.91 -55.48
CA ASN A 547 7.18 49.01 -55.67
C ASN A 547 8.56 48.53 -56.16
N LEU A 548 9.11 47.47 -55.55
CA LEU A 548 10.38 46.87 -55.97
C LEU A 548 10.31 46.32 -57.39
N PHE A 549 9.19 45.71 -57.77
CA PHE A 549 8.96 45.19 -59.11
C PHE A 549 8.89 46.31 -60.15
N GLN A 550 8.16 47.40 -59.86
CA GLN A 550 8.10 48.58 -60.74
C GLN A 550 9.48 49.19 -60.98
N ILE A 551 10.28 49.33 -59.92
CA ILE A 551 11.66 49.81 -60.02
C ILE A 551 12.49 48.83 -60.86
N PHE A 552 12.39 47.53 -60.61
CA PHE A 552 13.15 46.52 -61.34
C PHE A 552 12.86 46.53 -62.84
N VAL A 553 11.58 46.52 -63.23
CA VAL A 553 11.15 46.59 -64.64
C VAL A 553 11.64 47.86 -65.33
N GLY A 554 11.63 49.00 -64.62
CA GLY A 554 12.13 50.28 -65.15
C GLY A 554 13.64 50.31 -65.42
N PHE A 555 14.44 49.45 -64.78
CA PHE A 555 15.90 49.41 -64.92
C PHE A 555 16.45 48.17 -65.65
N THR A 556 15.61 47.19 -66.00
CA THR A 556 16.02 46.01 -66.78
C THR A 556 16.14 46.31 -68.27
N PHE A 557 17.32 46.03 -68.85
CA PHE A 557 17.67 46.37 -70.24
C PHE A 557 17.42 45.25 -71.26
N GLU A 558 16.91 44.09 -70.86
CA GLU A 558 16.71 42.95 -71.75
C GLU A 558 15.33 43.03 -72.42
N LYS A 559 15.31 43.44 -73.70
CA LYS A 559 14.10 43.84 -74.45
C LYS A 559 12.99 42.78 -74.46
N SER A 560 13.34 41.50 -74.62
CA SER A 560 12.40 40.36 -74.66
C SER A 560 11.72 40.07 -73.30
N ILE A 561 12.45 40.23 -72.21
CA ILE A 561 11.94 40.03 -70.85
C ILE A 561 11.12 41.25 -70.40
N ASN A 562 11.53 42.45 -70.80
CA ASN A 562 10.86 43.70 -70.47
C ASN A 562 9.44 43.78 -71.06
N GLU A 563 9.23 43.40 -72.33
CA GLU A 563 7.89 43.42 -72.96
C GLU A 563 6.87 42.51 -72.24
N LYS A 564 7.29 41.33 -71.77
CA LYS A 564 6.44 40.41 -71.00
C LYS A 564 6.16 40.91 -69.59
N LEU A 565 7.17 41.46 -68.90
CA LEU A 565 7.04 41.97 -67.53
C LEU A 565 6.26 43.29 -67.45
N GLN A 566 6.37 44.13 -68.49
CA GLN A 566 5.66 45.42 -68.56
C GLN A 566 4.14 45.25 -68.57
N ARG A 567 3.63 44.12 -69.09
CA ARG A 567 2.19 43.75 -69.03
C ARG A 567 1.68 43.62 -67.59
N PHE A 568 2.54 43.25 -66.65
CA PHE A 568 2.22 43.08 -65.23
C PHE A 568 2.64 44.29 -64.37
N ASN A 569 3.10 45.38 -65.00
CA ASN A 569 3.64 46.56 -64.32
C ASN A 569 2.57 47.49 -63.70
N ASN A 570 1.41 46.93 -63.33
CA ASN A 570 0.39 47.64 -62.57
C ASN A 570 0.51 47.27 -61.08
N PRO A 571 0.93 48.19 -60.19
CA PRO A 571 1.21 47.86 -58.80
C PRO A 571 -0.04 47.45 -58.02
N LEU A 572 -1.20 48.03 -58.31
CA LEU A 572 -2.47 47.65 -57.67
C LEU A 572 -2.89 46.23 -58.06
N PHE A 573 -2.57 45.80 -59.28
CA PHE A 573 -2.84 44.42 -59.70
C PHE A 573 -2.03 43.42 -58.88
N ILE A 574 -0.72 43.67 -58.69
CA ILE A 574 0.16 42.84 -57.86
C ILE A 574 -0.35 42.77 -56.42
N VAL A 575 -0.66 43.93 -55.82
CA VAL A 575 -1.15 44.01 -54.43
C VAL A 575 -2.46 43.24 -54.26
N THR A 576 -3.39 43.40 -55.21
CA THR A 576 -4.71 42.74 -55.16
C THR A 576 -4.59 41.23 -55.30
N VAL A 577 -3.74 40.74 -56.21
CA VAL A 577 -3.53 39.30 -56.41
C VAL A 577 -2.89 38.66 -55.18
N CYS A 578 -1.79 39.24 -54.67
CA CYS A 578 -1.08 38.69 -53.52
C CYS A 578 -1.94 38.71 -52.23
N THR A 579 -2.61 39.82 -51.96
CA THR A 579 -3.48 39.94 -50.78
C THR A 579 -4.75 39.12 -50.93
N GLY A 580 -5.32 39.03 -52.14
CA GLY A 580 -6.49 38.19 -52.43
C GLY A 580 -6.22 36.70 -52.20
N LEU A 581 -5.05 36.20 -52.61
CA LEU A 581 -4.63 34.83 -52.31
C LEU A 581 -4.53 34.58 -50.80
N GLN A 582 -3.99 35.53 -50.04
CA GLN A 582 -3.94 35.43 -48.57
C GLN A 582 -5.33 35.37 -47.94
N VAL A 583 -6.27 36.20 -48.41
CA VAL A 583 -7.66 36.19 -47.95
C VAL A 583 -8.32 34.84 -48.24
N ILE A 584 -8.07 34.26 -49.42
CA ILE A 584 -8.59 32.93 -49.78
C ILE A 584 -8.03 31.86 -48.84
N PHE A 585 -6.72 31.85 -48.57
CA PHE A 585 -6.13 30.90 -47.62
C PHE A 585 -6.73 31.03 -46.20
N CYS A 586 -6.91 32.26 -45.72
CA CYS A 586 -7.54 32.50 -44.41
C CYS A 586 -9.02 32.08 -44.41
N ALA A 587 -9.78 32.36 -45.47
CA ALA A 587 -11.18 31.96 -45.57
C ALA A 587 -11.33 30.44 -45.62
N LEU A 588 -10.49 29.74 -46.39
CA LEU A 588 -10.45 28.28 -46.43
C LEU A 588 -10.14 27.69 -45.04
N TRP A 589 -9.18 28.27 -44.31
CA TRP A 589 -8.89 27.82 -42.93
C TRP A 589 -10.11 27.99 -42.01
N LEU A 590 -10.76 29.15 -42.04
CA LEU A 590 -11.94 29.43 -41.22
C LEU A 590 -13.17 28.57 -41.57
N VAL A 591 -13.31 28.12 -42.82
CA VAL A 591 -14.41 27.25 -43.24
C VAL A 591 -14.13 25.78 -42.91
N VAL A 592 -12.92 25.30 -43.16
CA VAL A 592 -12.56 23.88 -42.98
C VAL A 592 -12.37 23.53 -41.51
N SER A 593 -11.65 24.37 -40.76
CA SER A 593 -11.28 24.09 -39.37
C SER A 593 -10.99 25.40 -38.63
N PRO A 594 -12.04 26.16 -38.26
CA PRO A 594 -11.85 27.45 -37.59
C PRO A 594 -11.21 27.27 -36.20
N PRO A 595 -10.38 28.22 -35.76
CA PRO A 595 -9.94 28.29 -34.38
C PRO A 595 -11.12 28.42 -33.41
N TYR A 596 -11.02 27.78 -32.24
CA TYR A 596 -12.06 27.76 -31.22
C TYR A 596 -11.47 27.94 -29.81
N VAL A 597 -12.30 28.41 -28.89
CA VAL A 597 -11.95 28.53 -27.47
C VAL A 597 -11.98 27.14 -26.85
N TYR A 598 -10.90 26.77 -26.17
CA TYR A 598 -10.78 25.52 -25.45
C TYR A 598 -10.46 25.81 -23.98
N ASN A 599 -11.24 25.19 -23.10
CA ASN A 599 -10.98 25.20 -21.67
C ASN A 599 -10.16 23.96 -21.34
N ASN A 600 -8.90 24.15 -20.99
CA ASN A 600 -8.03 23.06 -20.59
C ASN A 600 -8.32 22.70 -19.13
N GLU A 601 -9.24 21.75 -18.94
CA GLU A 601 -9.75 21.29 -17.65
C GLU A 601 -8.86 20.22 -16.97
N GLU A 602 -8.04 19.52 -17.77
CA GLU A 602 -7.36 18.28 -17.36
C GLU A 602 -5.86 18.46 -17.11
N THR A 603 -5.22 19.47 -17.72
CA THR A 603 -3.76 19.63 -17.61
C THR A 603 -3.31 20.20 -16.27
N PHE A 604 -4.16 20.98 -15.58
CA PHE A 604 -3.81 21.65 -14.34
C PHE A 604 -4.80 21.33 -13.20
N PRO A 605 -4.30 20.97 -12.00
CA PRO A 605 -5.15 20.49 -10.91
C PRO A 605 -5.95 21.60 -10.22
N ILE A 606 -5.47 22.85 -10.23
CA ILE A 606 -5.98 23.96 -9.43
C ILE A 606 -6.63 25.10 -10.23
N TYR A 607 -6.43 25.15 -11.55
CA TYR A 607 -7.00 26.19 -12.40
C TYR A 607 -7.36 25.65 -13.79
N ILE A 608 -8.28 26.36 -14.47
CA ILE A 608 -8.69 26.07 -15.84
C ILE A 608 -8.00 27.08 -16.77
N LEU A 609 -7.13 26.61 -17.66
CA LEU A 609 -6.47 27.47 -18.64
C LEU A 609 -7.38 27.67 -19.86
N ILE A 610 -7.76 28.91 -20.14
CA ILE A 610 -8.54 29.25 -21.34
C ILE A 610 -7.57 29.60 -22.48
N GLU A 611 -7.61 28.84 -23.56
CA GLU A 611 -6.72 29.01 -24.73
C GLU A 611 -7.48 28.94 -26.07
N CYS A 612 -6.88 29.48 -27.13
CA CYS A 612 -7.41 29.33 -28.50
C CYS A 612 -6.74 28.11 -29.16
N LYS A 613 -7.49 27.04 -29.41
CA LYS A 613 -6.99 25.93 -30.25
C LYS A 613 -7.15 26.26 -31.72
N LEU A 614 -6.10 25.99 -32.49
CA LEU A 614 -5.96 26.36 -33.92
C LEU A 614 -6.85 25.56 -34.88
N GLY A 615 -7.46 24.48 -34.42
CA GLY A 615 -8.24 23.55 -35.24
C GLY A 615 -7.38 22.68 -36.15
N SER A 616 -6.77 23.29 -37.18
CA SER A 616 -5.89 22.61 -38.14
C SER A 616 -4.49 23.23 -38.14
N THR A 617 -3.50 22.43 -37.71
CA THR A 617 -2.07 22.81 -37.75
C THR A 617 -1.57 23.01 -39.18
N ILE A 618 -2.06 22.22 -40.14
CA ILE A 618 -1.65 22.32 -41.54
C ILE A 618 -2.12 23.67 -42.13
N ALA A 619 -3.33 24.11 -41.79
CA ALA A 619 -3.90 25.33 -42.33
C ALA A 619 -3.16 26.60 -41.84
N ILE A 620 -2.81 26.68 -40.55
CA ILE A 620 -2.00 27.79 -40.02
C ILE A 620 -0.61 27.84 -40.66
N TRP A 621 0.07 26.70 -40.78
CA TRP A 621 1.39 26.65 -41.42
C TRP A 621 1.31 26.97 -42.92
N GLY A 622 0.19 26.66 -43.58
CA GLY A 622 -0.09 27.12 -44.94
C GLY A 622 -0.20 28.64 -45.04
N VAL A 623 -0.96 29.27 -44.13
CA VAL A 623 -1.11 30.73 -44.06
C VAL A 623 0.23 31.42 -43.80
N ILE A 624 0.97 31.00 -42.78
CA ILE A 624 2.30 31.57 -42.45
C ILE A 624 3.32 31.27 -43.55
N GLY A 625 3.26 30.07 -44.13
CA GLY A 625 4.13 29.65 -45.23
C GLY A 625 3.96 30.51 -46.48
N TYR A 626 2.73 30.94 -46.80
CA TYR A 626 2.49 31.88 -47.90
C TYR A 626 3.10 33.26 -47.63
N VAL A 627 2.95 33.80 -46.40
CA VAL A 627 3.60 35.06 -46.00
C VAL A 627 5.12 34.96 -46.13
N ALA A 628 5.70 33.84 -45.67
CA ALA A 628 7.13 33.59 -45.78
C ALA A 628 7.58 33.49 -47.25
N LEU A 629 6.83 32.78 -48.11
CA LEU A 629 7.11 32.70 -49.54
C LEU A 629 7.11 34.10 -50.19
N LEU A 630 6.11 34.92 -49.87
CA LEU A 630 6.02 36.29 -50.38
C LEU A 630 7.19 37.15 -49.88
N ALA A 631 7.58 37.00 -48.62
CA ALA A 631 8.77 37.65 -48.07
C ALA A 631 10.05 37.20 -48.79
N VAL A 632 10.16 35.94 -49.22
CA VAL A 632 11.34 35.42 -49.95
C VAL A 632 11.42 36.07 -51.32
N VAL A 633 10.30 36.11 -52.03
CA VAL A 633 10.21 36.80 -53.33
C VAL A 633 10.58 38.27 -53.16
N CYS A 634 10.02 38.94 -52.15
CA CYS A 634 10.35 40.33 -51.82
C CYS A 634 11.84 40.51 -51.49
N PHE A 635 12.44 39.60 -50.73
CA PHE A 635 13.87 39.62 -50.42
C PHE A 635 14.73 39.47 -51.67
N ILE A 636 14.38 38.58 -52.60
CA ILE A 636 15.12 38.39 -53.87
C ILE A 636 15.10 39.69 -54.70
N PHE A 637 13.93 40.32 -54.85
CA PHE A 637 13.82 41.59 -55.56
C PHE A 637 14.58 42.72 -54.85
N ALA A 638 14.49 42.81 -53.51
CA ALA A 638 15.23 43.78 -52.72
C ALA A 638 16.75 43.57 -52.81
N PHE A 639 17.20 42.31 -52.82
CA PHE A 639 18.61 41.94 -52.97
C PHE A 639 19.14 42.35 -54.35
N LYS A 640 18.41 42.00 -55.42
CA LYS A 640 18.78 42.42 -56.79
C LYS A 640 18.78 43.94 -56.95
N GLY A 641 17.87 44.63 -56.27
CA GLY A 641 17.79 46.09 -56.24
C GLY A 641 19.02 46.80 -55.65
N ARG A 642 19.92 46.09 -54.95
CA ARG A 642 21.18 46.69 -54.42
C ARG A 642 22.16 47.12 -55.51
N HIS A 643 22.04 46.59 -56.72
CA HIS A 643 22.90 46.92 -57.85
C HIS A 643 22.45 48.18 -58.63
N LEU A 644 21.38 48.84 -58.18
CA LEU A 644 20.84 50.07 -58.77
C LEU A 644 21.52 51.35 -58.21
N PRO A 645 21.40 52.52 -58.88
CA PRO A 645 22.05 53.77 -58.49
C PRO A 645 21.81 54.19 -57.04
N ASP A 646 22.76 54.93 -56.45
CA ASP A 646 22.84 55.23 -55.01
C ASP A 646 21.62 55.93 -54.38
N LEU A 647 20.79 56.59 -55.18
CA LEU A 647 19.52 57.14 -54.69
C LEU A 647 18.46 56.05 -54.40
N TYR A 648 18.57 54.92 -55.10
CA TYR A 648 17.76 53.70 -54.92
C TYR A 648 18.45 52.66 -54.01
N LYS A 649 19.63 52.96 -53.42
CA LYS A 649 20.32 52.12 -52.40
C LYS A 649 19.50 51.86 -51.13
N ASN A 650 18.28 52.40 -51.02
CA ASN A 650 17.29 52.07 -50.00
C ASN A 650 16.84 50.59 -50.01
N ALA A 651 17.11 49.83 -51.09
CA ALA A 651 16.83 48.40 -51.16
C ALA A 651 17.62 47.55 -50.13
N LYS A 652 18.78 48.04 -49.65
CA LYS A 652 19.56 47.36 -48.59
C LYS A 652 18.77 47.24 -47.29
N TYR A 653 18.12 48.32 -46.86
CA TYR A 653 17.33 48.32 -45.62
C TYR A 653 16.04 47.51 -45.76
N ILE A 654 15.41 47.48 -46.94
CA ILE A 654 14.28 46.58 -47.21
C ILE A 654 14.74 45.12 -47.11
N SER A 655 15.89 44.77 -47.68
CA SER A 655 16.44 43.41 -47.56
C SER A 655 16.79 43.04 -46.11
N LEU A 656 17.19 44.02 -45.29
CA LEU A 656 17.42 43.82 -43.86
C LEU A 656 16.11 43.56 -43.10
N SER A 657 15.03 44.33 -43.38
CA SER A 657 13.72 44.08 -42.78
C SER A 657 13.18 42.70 -43.11
N MET A 658 13.26 42.28 -44.39
CA MET A 658 12.82 40.94 -44.79
C MET A 658 13.68 39.84 -44.16
N LEU A 659 14.99 40.07 -43.96
CA LEU A 659 15.85 39.12 -43.24
C LEU A 659 15.46 39.01 -41.74
N VAL A 660 15.20 40.15 -41.08
CA VAL A 660 14.74 40.17 -39.69
C VAL A 660 13.44 39.39 -39.55
N PHE A 661 12.49 39.56 -40.47
CA PHE A 661 11.25 38.76 -40.48
C PHE A 661 11.53 37.25 -40.46
N PHE A 662 12.42 36.74 -41.33
CA PHE A 662 12.75 35.31 -41.33
C PHE A 662 13.37 34.83 -40.02
N VAL A 663 14.29 35.61 -39.45
CA VAL A 663 14.94 35.25 -38.19
C VAL A 663 13.93 35.19 -37.05
N VAL A 664 13.04 36.19 -36.96
CA VAL A 664 12.00 36.25 -35.93
C VAL A 664 11.06 35.04 -36.03
N TRP A 665 10.57 34.74 -37.22
CA TRP A 665 9.64 33.63 -37.40
C TRP A 665 10.31 32.26 -37.30
N ALA A 666 11.60 32.12 -37.64
CA ALA A 666 12.36 30.90 -37.41
C ALA A 666 12.61 30.64 -35.91
N ILE A 667 12.86 31.69 -35.12
CA ILE A 667 13.00 31.60 -33.65
C ILE A 667 11.64 31.34 -32.99
N PHE A 668 10.55 31.89 -33.54
CA PHE A 668 9.22 31.68 -32.99
C PHE A 668 8.79 30.21 -33.00
N ILE A 669 9.18 29.42 -34.02
CA ILE A 669 8.80 27.98 -34.12
C ILE A 669 9.18 27.18 -32.86
N PRO A 670 10.46 27.13 -32.41
CA PRO A 670 10.81 26.42 -31.19
C PRO A 670 10.23 27.07 -29.92
N VAL A 671 10.03 28.40 -29.91
CA VAL A 671 9.40 29.10 -28.76
C VAL A 671 7.94 28.64 -28.58
N HIS A 672 7.18 28.52 -29.67
CA HIS A 672 5.80 28.03 -29.64
C HIS A 672 5.69 26.58 -29.09
N LEU A 673 6.72 25.76 -29.31
CA LEU A 673 6.75 24.37 -28.84
C LEU A 673 7.23 24.22 -27.39
N THR A 674 7.91 25.23 -26.84
CA THR A 674 8.60 25.13 -25.53
C THR A 674 7.99 26.01 -24.45
N VAL A 675 7.36 27.14 -24.80
CA VAL A 675 6.76 28.06 -23.84
C VAL A 675 5.43 27.52 -23.32
N PRO A 676 5.16 27.64 -22.00
CA PRO A 676 3.90 27.21 -21.40
C PRO A 676 2.70 27.93 -22.02
N GLY A 677 1.61 27.19 -22.24
CA GLY A 677 0.44 27.60 -23.04
C GLY A 677 -0.15 28.98 -22.73
N MET A 678 -0.05 29.47 -21.48
CA MET A 678 -0.55 30.79 -21.10
C MET A 678 0.22 31.98 -21.72
N TYR A 679 1.50 31.81 -22.06
CA TYR A 679 2.34 32.88 -22.63
C TYR A 679 2.52 32.77 -24.15
N VAL A 680 1.97 31.74 -24.78
CA VAL A 680 2.03 31.54 -26.24
C VAL A 680 1.43 32.72 -27.03
N PRO A 681 0.25 33.27 -26.68
CA PRO A 681 -0.31 34.43 -27.40
C PRO A 681 0.57 35.69 -27.28
N ALA A 682 1.29 35.82 -26.17
CA ALA A 682 2.19 36.93 -25.94
C ALA A 682 3.46 36.80 -26.81
N ALA A 683 3.99 35.59 -26.96
CA ALA A 683 5.11 35.32 -27.86
C ALA A 683 4.74 35.57 -29.33
N GLU A 684 3.50 35.27 -29.73
CA GLU A 684 2.94 35.60 -31.04
C GLU A 684 2.85 37.11 -31.27
N GLY A 685 2.27 37.82 -30.29
CA GLY A 685 2.24 39.28 -30.30
C GLY A 685 3.64 39.90 -30.45
N PHE A 686 4.63 39.37 -29.73
CA PHE A 686 6.03 39.82 -29.84
C PHE A 686 6.62 39.60 -31.25
N ALA A 687 6.40 38.42 -31.84
CA ALA A 687 6.89 38.10 -33.19
C ALA A 687 6.23 39.02 -34.25
N SER A 688 4.93 39.26 -34.14
CA SER A 688 4.17 40.18 -35.00
C SER A 688 4.62 41.64 -34.83
N LEU A 689 4.87 42.07 -33.59
CA LEU A 689 5.38 43.40 -33.25
C LEU A 689 6.74 43.65 -33.89
N LEU A 690 7.70 42.73 -33.69
CA LEU A 690 9.06 42.86 -34.21
C LEU A 690 9.10 42.81 -35.73
N SER A 691 8.23 42.00 -36.35
CA SER A 691 8.02 41.96 -37.79
C SER A 691 7.58 43.31 -38.35
N SER A 692 6.58 43.93 -37.72
CA SER A 692 6.04 45.24 -38.13
C SER A 692 7.04 46.37 -37.91
N TYR A 693 7.75 46.35 -36.78
CA TYR A 693 8.83 47.29 -36.49
C TYR A 693 10.01 47.18 -37.46
N SER A 694 10.32 45.97 -37.95
CA SER A 694 11.38 45.80 -38.94
C SER A 694 11.12 46.64 -40.19
N ILE A 695 9.86 46.67 -40.67
CA ILE A 695 9.45 47.46 -41.82
C ILE A 695 9.45 48.95 -41.45
N LEU A 696 8.85 49.33 -40.32
CA LEU A 696 8.81 50.74 -39.89
C LEU A 696 10.22 51.33 -39.77
N CYS A 697 11.11 50.67 -39.05
CA CYS A 697 12.46 51.13 -38.76
C CYS A 697 13.43 51.03 -39.95
N CYS A 698 13.33 50.01 -40.78
CA CYS A 698 14.27 49.85 -41.91
C CYS A 698 13.75 50.51 -43.19
N HIS A 699 12.44 50.54 -43.42
CA HIS A 699 11.88 51.11 -44.65
C HIS A 699 11.54 52.60 -44.51
N PHE A 700 10.83 52.99 -43.45
CA PHE A 700 10.26 54.32 -43.33
C PHE A 700 11.11 55.30 -42.54
N CYS A 701 11.73 54.89 -41.43
CA CYS A 701 12.57 55.78 -40.62
C CYS A 701 13.74 56.41 -41.40
N PRO A 702 14.51 55.68 -42.25
CA PRO A 702 15.59 56.29 -43.03
C PRO A 702 15.06 57.32 -44.03
N LYS A 703 13.86 57.11 -44.58
CA LYS A 703 13.22 58.04 -45.51
C LYS A 703 12.70 59.28 -44.79
N CYS A 704 12.09 59.13 -43.61
CA CYS A 704 11.71 60.26 -42.76
C CYS A 704 12.94 61.10 -42.39
N TYR A 705 14.06 60.45 -42.04
CA TYR A 705 15.31 61.12 -41.73
C TYR A 705 15.85 61.92 -42.93
N ILE A 706 15.83 61.35 -44.14
CA ILE A 706 16.24 62.05 -45.35
C ILE A 706 15.34 63.26 -45.63
N ILE A 707 14.01 63.09 -45.52
CA ILE A 707 13.02 64.16 -45.76
C ILE A 707 13.24 65.35 -44.80
N LEU A 708 13.45 65.09 -43.51
CA LEU A 708 13.54 66.13 -42.48
C LEU A 708 14.94 66.77 -42.38
N PHE A 709 16.00 65.95 -42.39
CA PHE A 709 17.36 66.38 -42.04
C PHE A 709 18.33 66.45 -43.22
N LYS A 710 18.02 65.81 -44.36
CA LYS A 710 18.86 65.86 -45.58
C LYS A 710 18.11 66.43 -46.78
N LYS A 711 17.64 67.67 -46.64
CA LYS A 711 16.87 68.39 -47.68
C LYS A 711 17.58 68.46 -49.04
N GLU A 712 18.91 68.48 -49.07
CA GLU A 712 19.71 68.50 -50.31
C GLU A 712 19.54 67.24 -51.17
N GLN A 713 19.27 66.08 -50.55
CA GLN A 713 19.01 64.81 -51.24
C GLN A 713 17.55 64.68 -51.70
N ASN A 714 16.69 65.62 -51.32
CA ASN A 714 15.26 65.64 -51.62
C ASN A 714 14.92 66.52 -52.84
N ASN A 715 15.92 66.94 -53.62
CA ASN A 715 15.77 67.79 -54.80
C ASN A 715 15.94 66.99 -56.10
N GLU A 716 15.08 67.22 -57.09
CA GLU A 716 15.05 66.51 -58.38
C GLU A 716 16.37 66.61 -59.16
N LYS A 717 17.07 67.75 -59.07
CA LYS A 717 18.40 67.93 -59.70
C LYS A 717 19.47 67.00 -59.10
N ALA A 718 19.48 66.85 -57.77
CA ALA A 718 20.41 65.95 -57.07
C ALA A 718 20.16 64.47 -57.41
N ILE A 719 18.92 64.12 -57.78
CA ILE A 719 18.52 62.77 -58.19
C ILE A 719 19.03 62.45 -59.60
N VAL A 720 18.81 63.36 -60.55
CA VAL A 720 19.27 63.23 -61.93
C VAL A 720 20.80 63.21 -61.99
N ASP A 721 21.47 64.06 -61.22
CA ASP A 721 22.94 64.09 -61.14
C ASP A 721 23.54 62.80 -60.56
N ASN A 722 22.90 62.21 -59.53
CA ASN A 722 23.34 60.93 -58.97
C ASN A 722 23.14 59.75 -59.94
N ILE A 723 22.04 59.72 -60.69
CA ILE A 723 21.79 58.70 -61.73
C ILE A 723 22.86 58.81 -62.81
N ARG A 724 23.11 60.02 -63.33
CA ARG A 724 24.14 60.29 -64.34
C ARG A 724 25.53 59.85 -63.86
N ASN A 725 25.94 60.27 -62.66
CA ASN A 725 27.24 59.92 -62.07
C ASN A 725 27.42 58.40 -61.86
N HIS A 726 26.35 57.67 -61.53
CA HIS A 726 26.41 56.21 -61.35
C HIS A 726 26.67 55.47 -62.67
N PHE A 727 25.95 55.85 -63.74
CA PHE A 727 26.16 55.25 -65.07
C PHE A 727 27.48 55.70 -65.71
N GLU A 728 27.91 56.94 -65.48
CA GLU A 728 29.24 57.41 -65.92
C GLU A 728 30.39 56.67 -65.21
N LYS A 729 30.29 56.41 -63.89
CA LYS A 729 31.28 55.58 -63.17
C LYS A 729 31.32 54.15 -63.69
N LYS A 730 30.16 53.54 -63.98
CA LYS A 730 30.08 52.17 -64.53
C LYS A 730 30.62 52.09 -65.95
N GLY A 731 30.37 53.12 -66.78
CA GLY A 731 30.95 53.29 -68.11
C GLY A 731 32.47 53.52 -68.07
N LYS A 732 32.97 54.37 -67.17
CA LYS A 732 34.41 54.56 -66.97
C LYS A 732 35.11 53.30 -66.48
N SER A 733 34.55 52.54 -65.52
CA SER A 733 35.11 51.24 -65.11
C SER A 733 35.18 50.22 -66.25
N ALA A 734 34.22 50.22 -67.19
CA ALA A 734 34.23 49.34 -68.37
C ALA A 734 35.23 49.78 -69.46
N ILE A 735 35.56 51.07 -69.53
CA ILE A 735 36.57 51.62 -70.46
C ILE A 735 37.99 51.46 -69.89
N THR A 736 38.16 51.61 -68.56
CA THR A 736 39.46 51.44 -67.89
C THR A 736 39.90 49.97 -67.82
N SER A 737 38.97 49.01 -67.97
CA SER A 737 39.29 47.58 -68.07
C SER A 737 39.57 47.11 -69.50
N ARG A 738 39.60 48.02 -70.49
CA ARG A 738 39.79 47.71 -71.92
C ARG A 738 40.99 48.42 -72.56
N ASN A 739 41.83 49.08 -71.76
CA ASN A 739 43.15 49.58 -72.18
C ASN A 739 44.26 48.83 -71.46
#